data_AF-A0A9X0AIB2-F1
#
_entry.id   AF-A0A9X0AIB2-F1
#
_cell.length_a   1.000
_cell.length_b   1.000
_cell.length_c   1.000
_cell.angle_alpha   90.00
_cell.angle_beta   90.00
_cell.angle_gamma   90.00
#
_symmetry.space_group_name_H-M   'P 1'
#
loop_
_entity.id
_entity.type
_entity.pdbx_description
1 polymer ?
#
loop_
_entity_poly.entity_id
_entity_poly.type
_entity_poly.pdbx_seq_one_letter_code
_entity_poly.pdbx_strand_id
1 'polypeptide(L)'
;MMAHFDKLGTPLGACKKYPTVAAQDTRFRSLGWPSVLVRNLWELWGAEGFLDSKERIALDSVEPFDEWEEFALFGCHYLLLVADNTSTAHRQAMQESCEQTLSGSGVNHTASTYSEYPKAQGQRRFAAPLSVRTGNGGQDAIGNFSGMGLNTRVSTCDVYSTDDTGFTSFDYQGSHSWPSSRMCHTITEIGDGASLLVGGRTSPDNAIADCWVYHKWLNIWERVDDLPRPRYRHSATHLGNGYVMVIGGKSTSRTLVDDAMIWSRQQGWVKCSINSNERPPAFFGSSLIVYPKTSFSHPPTSRSGVIAGGITEDGLVQEKIWEWGISQYRGEQPSMSFKLLNSPNTKAENGATLARFGAQTLIHQGNIVVVGGILKDILLPFSNEICSSSIESITKAEGGVRCSSMPSSLEPRPLLIGTSAVSSGGDIIIMGGSAVCFSFGTFWNKGCYSLTVKRSDTSEASNGVTYDNLRGPWKFMRTIDGAPSPKPMSTSLLSATPGTQSLVKVPRVKLNSSMEFDKILDAGKPVILEGVDIGVCTKEWTSDYLKDKVDADREVIVHEASTEHMNFSSKNFTYVTKKFGDFLDEVEKGSKLYLRSLSAEKASELPADIVKDYPSISADFQLPPELASVTHNAHSSPLRISGPVNMWLHYDVSLVLLHYHVQAKC
;
A
#
# COMPACT_ATOMS: atom_id res chain seq x y z
N MET A 1 5.05 17.24 -0.77
CA MET A 1 6.30 17.81 -0.21
C MET A 1 6.35 19.33 -0.28
N MET A 2 6.51 19.98 -1.44
CA MET A 2 6.67 21.45 -1.53
C MET A 2 5.56 22.24 -0.81
N ALA A 3 4.30 21.91 -1.08
CA ALA A 3 3.14 22.54 -0.44
C ALA A 3 3.11 22.37 1.09
N HIS A 4 3.67 21.28 1.62
CA HIS A 4 3.77 21.05 3.07
C HIS A 4 4.73 22.04 3.72
N PHE A 5 5.93 22.19 3.17
CA PHE A 5 6.94 23.14 3.67
C PHE A 5 6.53 24.60 3.46
N ASP A 6 5.86 24.91 2.34
CA ASP A 6 5.28 26.25 2.13
C ASP A 6 4.22 26.55 3.21
N LYS A 7 3.35 25.59 3.56
CA LYS A 7 2.35 25.74 4.64
C LYS A 7 2.99 25.97 6.02
N LEU A 8 4.15 25.37 6.28
CA LEU A 8 4.90 25.56 7.53
C LEU A 8 5.72 26.86 7.57
N GLY A 9 5.67 27.69 6.52
CA GLY A 9 6.49 28.90 6.44
C GLY A 9 7.99 28.62 6.26
N THR A 10 8.37 27.41 5.85
CA THR A 10 9.77 26.97 5.68
C THR A 10 10.03 26.45 4.25
N PRO A 11 9.84 27.29 3.22
CA PRO A 11 9.86 26.86 1.83
C PRO A 11 11.21 26.27 1.41
N LEU A 12 11.18 25.17 0.64
CA LEU A 12 12.39 24.52 0.11
C LEU A 12 12.96 25.30 -1.10
N GLY A 13 13.61 26.43 -0.83
CA GLY A 13 14.11 27.34 -1.87
C GLY A 13 15.14 26.71 -2.81
N ALA A 14 16.07 25.91 -2.28
CA ALA A 14 17.10 25.25 -3.09
C ALA A 14 16.51 24.29 -4.12
N CYS A 15 15.46 23.55 -3.76
CA CYS A 15 14.77 22.62 -4.65
C CYS A 15 14.08 23.33 -5.83
N LYS A 16 13.63 24.58 -5.66
CA LYS A 16 13.05 25.37 -6.76
C LYS A 16 14.09 25.75 -7.82
N LYS A 17 15.35 25.96 -7.42
CA LYS A 17 16.44 26.34 -8.33
C LYS A 17 17.24 25.15 -8.86
N TYR A 18 17.39 24.11 -8.06
CA TYR A 18 18.19 22.93 -8.36
C TYR A 18 17.35 21.66 -8.10
N PRO A 19 16.38 21.36 -8.98
CA PRO A 19 15.37 20.33 -8.73
C PRO A 19 15.87 18.90 -8.96
N THR A 20 16.99 18.70 -9.67
CA THR A 20 17.50 17.39 -10.06
C THR A 20 18.89 17.11 -9.50
N VAL A 21 19.29 15.83 -9.51
CA VAL A 21 20.64 15.38 -9.19
C VAL A 21 21.67 16.08 -10.09
N ALA A 22 21.41 16.14 -11.40
CA ALA A 22 22.27 16.82 -12.37
C ALA A 22 22.39 18.34 -12.11
N ALA A 23 21.30 19.00 -11.69
CA ALA A 23 21.34 20.42 -11.35
C ALA A 23 22.17 20.69 -10.09
N GLN A 24 22.14 19.79 -9.10
CA GLN A 24 22.98 19.89 -7.90
C GLN A 24 24.45 19.60 -8.20
N ASP A 25 24.76 18.62 -9.04
CA ASP A 25 26.13 18.38 -9.52
C ASP A 25 26.70 19.64 -10.20
N THR A 26 25.96 20.17 -11.18
CA THR A 26 26.33 21.39 -11.91
C THR A 26 26.54 22.58 -10.96
N ARG A 27 25.65 22.75 -9.98
CA ARG A 27 25.75 23.81 -8.97
C ARG A 27 27.05 23.73 -8.19
N PHE A 28 27.43 22.57 -7.68
CA PHE A 28 28.64 22.44 -6.86
C PHE A 28 29.90 22.58 -7.72
N ARG A 29 29.93 21.99 -8.91
CA ARG A 29 31.05 22.17 -9.84
C ARG A 29 31.26 23.63 -10.22
N SER A 30 30.17 24.35 -10.52
CA SER A 30 30.25 25.78 -10.84
C SER A 30 30.72 26.64 -9.67
N LEU A 31 30.59 26.16 -8.43
CA LEU A 31 31.07 26.82 -7.21
C LEU A 31 32.51 26.45 -6.83
N GLY A 32 33.24 25.75 -7.71
CA GLY A 32 34.65 25.43 -7.51
C GLY A 32 34.92 24.10 -6.82
N TRP A 33 33.94 23.19 -6.79
CA TRP A 33 34.12 21.82 -6.28
C TRP A 33 34.44 20.85 -7.45
N PRO A 34 35.71 20.48 -7.68
CA PRO A 34 36.11 19.66 -8.84
C PRO A 34 35.67 18.19 -8.74
N SER A 35 35.53 17.67 -7.52
CA SER A 35 35.07 16.32 -7.21
C SER A 35 33.70 16.41 -6.56
N VAL A 36 32.67 15.92 -7.24
CA VAL A 36 31.28 15.90 -6.74
C VAL A 36 30.69 14.52 -7.00
N LEU A 37 30.12 13.93 -5.96
CA LEU A 37 29.29 12.73 -6.00
C LEU A 37 27.91 13.12 -5.48
N VAL A 38 26.87 12.90 -6.28
CA VAL A 38 25.49 13.14 -5.87
C VAL A 38 24.62 11.98 -6.35
N ARG A 39 23.82 11.41 -5.45
CA ARG A 39 22.94 10.27 -5.71
C ARG A 39 21.65 10.44 -4.91
N ASN A 40 20.53 9.99 -5.47
CA ASN A 40 19.28 9.96 -4.71
C ASN A 40 19.28 8.76 -3.74
N LEU A 41 18.43 8.79 -2.70
CA LEU A 41 18.43 7.72 -1.69
C LEU A 41 17.92 6.38 -2.22
N TRP A 42 17.03 6.38 -3.22
CA TRP A 42 16.55 5.15 -3.85
C TRP A 42 17.65 4.45 -4.68
N GLU A 43 18.51 5.24 -5.31
CA GLU A 43 19.70 4.78 -6.02
C GLU A 43 20.78 4.26 -5.06
N LEU A 44 20.89 4.86 -3.87
CA LEU A 44 21.80 4.39 -2.81
C LEU A 44 21.32 3.10 -2.19
N TRP A 45 20.02 2.95 -1.98
CA TRP A 45 19.40 1.68 -1.56
C TRP A 45 19.82 0.53 -2.48
N GLY A 46 19.76 0.75 -3.80
CA GLY A 46 20.14 -0.25 -4.81
C GLY A 46 21.64 -0.46 -5.03
N ALA A 47 22.51 0.26 -4.34
CA ALA A 47 23.94 0.24 -4.62
C ALA A 47 24.72 -0.67 -3.67
N GLU A 48 25.32 -1.72 -4.21
CA GLU A 48 26.15 -2.69 -3.46
C GLU A 48 27.34 -2.06 -2.71
N GLY A 49 27.79 -0.87 -3.12
CA GLY A 49 28.84 -0.12 -2.40
C GLY A 49 28.32 0.71 -1.22
N PHE A 50 27.01 0.76 -0.99
CA PHE A 50 26.36 1.51 0.08
C PHE A 50 25.57 0.60 1.02
N LEU A 51 24.72 -0.26 0.47
CA LEU A 51 24.04 -1.34 1.18
C LEU A 51 24.20 -2.61 0.35
N ASP A 52 24.72 -3.68 0.94
CA ASP A 52 24.76 -4.98 0.28
C ASP A 52 23.41 -5.72 0.38
N SER A 53 23.25 -6.79 -0.40
CA SER A 53 22.03 -7.61 -0.38
C SER A 53 21.69 -8.18 1.00
N LYS A 54 22.68 -8.54 1.83
CA LYS A 54 22.44 -9.11 3.16
C LYS A 54 21.95 -8.04 4.13
N GLU A 55 22.51 -6.83 4.06
CA GLU A 55 22.09 -5.69 4.85
C GLU A 55 20.65 -5.30 4.54
N ARG A 56 20.26 -5.27 3.25
CA ARG A 56 18.87 -5.03 2.84
C ARG A 56 17.92 -6.09 3.40
N ILE A 57 18.25 -7.38 3.24
CA ILE A 57 17.43 -8.49 3.74
C ILE A 57 17.32 -8.44 5.27
N ALA A 58 18.38 -8.05 5.99
CA ALA A 58 18.35 -7.96 7.44
C ALA A 58 17.33 -6.94 7.97
N LEU A 59 17.00 -5.90 7.18
CA LEU A 59 16.00 -4.90 7.56
C LEU A 59 14.57 -5.44 7.63
N ASP A 60 14.26 -6.53 6.93
CA ASP A 60 12.94 -7.17 7.02
C ASP A 60 12.67 -7.76 8.43
N SER A 61 13.69 -7.87 9.27
CA SER A 61 13.55 -8.28 10.68
C SER A 61 13.14 -7.14 11.62
N VAL A 62 13.29 -5.88 11.18
CA VAL A 62 13.02 -4.69 12.00
C VAL A 62 11.53 -4.47 12.17
N GLU A 63 10.78 -4.42 11.07
CA GLU A 63 9.33 -4.27 11.09
C GLU A 63 8.66 -4.82 9.82
N PRO A 64 7.36 -5.18 9.88
CA PRO A 64 6.64 -5.63 8.70
C PRO A 64 6.41 -4.48 7.70
N PHE A 65 7.02 -4.58 6.51
CA PHE A 65 7.00 -3.50 5.52
C PHE A 65 6.36 -3.91 4.18
N ASP A 66 5.53 -3.01 3.62
CA ASP A 66 4.93 -3.18 2.28
C ASP A 66 4.57 -1.84 1.58
N GLU A 67 5.25 -0.75 1.92
CA GLU A 67 5.05 0.59 1.35
C GLU A 67 6.16 0.97 0.35
N TRP A 68 6.56 0.00 -0.48
CA TRP A 68 7.68 0.12 -1.41
C TRP A 68 7.53 1.25 -2.42
N GLU A 69 6.33 1.52 -2.93
CA GLU A 69 6.09 2.65 -3.83
C GLU A 69 6.33 4.00 -3.12
N GLU A 70 5.92 4.13 -1.86
CA GLU A 70 6.15 5.33 -1.04
C GLU A 70 7.63 5.52 -0.75
N PHE A 71 8.33 4.43 -0.42
CA PHE A 71 9.75 4.45 -0.13
C PHE A 71 10.58 4.84 -1.36
N ALA A 72 10.24 4.33 -2.55
CA ALA A 72 10.91 4.73 -3.79
C ALA A 72 10.61 6.20 -4.14
N LEU A 73 9.36 6.65 -3.99
CA LEU A 73 9.02 8.06 -4.20
C LEU A 73 9.79 8.95 -3.23
N PHE A 74 9.80 8.64 -1.93
CA PHE A 74 10.59 9.34 -0.93
C PHE A 74 12.07 9.35 -1.30
N GLY A 75 12.63 8.19 -1.60
CA GLY A 75 14.05 8.03 -1.89
C GLY A 75 14.50 8.80 -3.13
N CYS A 76 13.63 8.98 -4.12
CA CYS A 76 13.91 9.79 -5.30
C CYS A 76 13.85 11.31 -5.04
N HIS A 77 13.20 11.76 -3.96
CA HIS A 77 13.09 13.19 -3.61
C HIS A 77 14.16 13.67 -2.64
N TYR A 78 14.99 12.76 -2.12
CA TYR A 78 16.11 13.06 -1.23
C TYR A 78 17.43 12.61 -1.88
N LEU A 79 18.51 13.30 -1.54
CA LEU A 79 19.83 13.02 -2.10
C LEU A 79 20.92 13.05 -1.03
N LEU A 80 21.98 12.29 -1.28
CA LEU A 80 23.27 12.43 -0.61
C LEU A 80 24.23 13.10 -1.60
N LEU A 81 24.85 14.20 -1.18
CA LEU A 81 25.87 14.91 -1.96
C LEU A 81 27.16 14.99 -1.16
N VAL A 82 28.25 14.54 -1.77
CA VAL A 82 29.62 14.64 -1.25
C VAL A 82 30.44 15.42 -2.27
N ALA A 83 30.92 16.59 -1.87
CA ALA A 83 31.79 17.42 -2.70
C ALA A 83 33.11 17.66 -1.97
N ASP A 84 34.23 17.57 -2.70
CA ASP A 84 35.56 17.80 -2.15
C ASP A 84 36.44 18.65 -3.11
N ASN A 85 37.40 19.35 -2.51
CA ASN A 85 38.33 20.25 -3.20
C ASN A 85 39.78 19.77 -3.14
N THR A 86 40.02 18.56 -2.62
CA THR A 86 41.36 18.00 -2.40
C THR A 86 41.65 16.80 -3.30
N SER A 87 40.62 16.10 -3.81
CA SER A 87 40.79 14.99 -4.73
C SER A 87 40.93 15.48 -6.16
N THR A 88 42.05 15.20 -6.81
CA THR A 88 42.18 15.27 -8.27
C THR A 88 41.49 14.08 -8.97
N ALA A 89 41.08 13.04 -8.22
CA ALA A 89 40.30 11.95 -8.78
C ALA A 89 38.87 12.43 -9.03
N HIS A 90 38.48 12.41 -10.30
CA HIS A 90 37.16 12.82 -10.75
C HIS A 90 36.13 11.78 -10.29
N ARG A 91 35.36 12.08 -9.22
CA ARG A 91 34.13 11.33 -8.93
C ARG A 91 33.14 11.65 -10.05
N GLN A 92 32.81 10.64 -10.85
CA GLN A 92 31.76 10.77 -11.86
C GLN A 92 30.41 10.79 -11.15
N ALA A 93 29.66 11.88 -11.33
CA ALA A 93 28.23 11.85 -11.10
C ALA A 93 27.59 10.97 -12.17
N MET A 94 26.54 10.22 -11.80
CA MET A 94 25.68 9.63 -12.84
C MET A 94 24.91 10.78 -13.49
N GLN A 95 25.12 10.93 -14.80
CA GLN A 95 24.48 11.96 -15.59
C GLN A 95 23.05 11.50 -15.90
N GLU A 96 22.04 12.17 -15.35
CA GLU A 96 20.71 12.16 -15.96
C GLU A 96 20.80 13.02 -17.23
N SER A 97 21.20 12.42 -18.34
CA SER A 97 21.09 13.06 -19.65
C SER A 97 19.63 12.96 -20.10
N CYS A 98 18.85 13.97 -19.73
CA CYS A 98 17.57 14.25 -20.36
C CYS A 98 17.83 14.84 -21.74
N GLU A 99 17.57 14.04 -22.77
CA GLU A 99 17.00 14.40 -24.08
C GLU A 99 17.41 13.32 -25.07
N GLN A 100 16.45 12.48 -25.50
CA GLN A 100 16.49 11.94 -26.86
C GLN A 100 15.08 11.98 -27.45
N THR A 101 14.91 13.00 -28.28
CA THR A 101 14.30 12.97 -29.61
C THR A 101 13.21 11.93 -29.82
N LEU A 102 11.96 12.41 -29.90
CA LEU A 102 10.92 11.79 -30.69
C LEU A 102 11.39 11.69 -32.16
N SER A 103 12.15 10.66 -32.51
CA SER A 103 12.34 10.26 -33.90
C SER A 103 11.11 9.46 -34.32
N GLY A 104 10.40 9.97 -35.32
CA GLY A 104 9.02 9.63 -35.60
C GLY A 104 8.74 8.23 -36.17
N SER A 105 7.49 7.81 -36.08
CA SER A 105 6.53 7.87 -37.19
C SER A 105 5.13 7.52 -36.64
N GLY A 106 4.08 8.17 -37.16
CA GLY A 106 2.66 7.89 -36.84
C GLY A 106 2.25 8.21 -35.39
N VAL A 107 2.02 9.49 -35.05
CA VAL A 107 1.54 9.86 -33.71
C VAL A 107 0.05 9.50 -33.57
N ASN A 108 -0.23 8.32 -33.01
CA ASN A 108 -1.54 8.03 -32.43
C ASN A 108 -1.70 8.93 -31.19
N HIS A 109 -2.44 10.02 -31.33
CA HIS A 109 -2.78 10.86 -30.19
C HIS A 109 -3.76 10.12 -29.28
N THR A 110 -3.41 9.97 -28.00
CA THR A 110 -4.34 9.46 -26.99
C THR A 110 -5.13 10.64 -26.43
N ALA A 111 -6.44 10.64 -26.66
CA ALA A 111 -7.33 11.61 -26.04
C ALA A 111 -7.64 11.15 -24.61
N SER A 112 -7.61 12.07 -23.66
CA SER A 112 -7.91 11.79 -22.26
C SER A 112 -9.13 12.59 -21.83
N THR A 113 -9.99 11.98 -21.02
CA THR A 113 -11.07 12.66 -20.30
C THR A 113 -10.94 12.39 -18.82
N TYR A 114 -11.24 13.42 -18.02
CA TYR A 114 -11.22 13.36 -16.56
C TYR A 114 -12.63 13.58 -16.03
N SER A 115 -13.03 12.77 -15.05
CA SER A 115 -14.34 12.85 -14.43
C SER A 115 -14.25 12.72 -12.92
N GLU A 116 -14.53 13.83 -12.24
CA GLU A 116 -14.63 13.96 -10.78
C GLU A 116 -16.09 14.03 -10.36
N TYR A 117 -16.81 12.92 -10.48
CA TYR A 117 -18.25 12.87 -10.24
C TYR A 117 -18.60 11.77 -9.23
N PRO A 118 -19.22 12.08 -8.07
CA PRO A 118 -19.25 13.35 -7.35
C PRO A 118 -17.93 13.60 -6.60
N LYS A 119 -17.62 14.88 -6.31
CA LYS A 119 -16.39 15.27 -5.58
C LYS A 119 -16.32 14.54 -4.23
N ALA A 120 -15.18 13.89 -3.96
CA ALA A 120 -14.85 13.11 -2.76
C ALA A 120 -15.31 11.63 -2.68
N GLN A 121 -15.75 11.01 -3.78
CA GLN A 121 -16.03 9.56 -3.81
C GLN A 121 -15.00 8.79 -4.67
N GLY A 122 -14.94 7.47 -4.49
CA GLY A 122 -14.00 6.60 -5.21
C GLY A 122 -12.54 6.65 -4.71
N GLN A 123 -12.30 7.21 -3.52
CA GLN A 123 -10.95 7.33 -2.94
C GLN A 123 -10.47 5.98 -2.40
N ARG A 124 -9.68 5.31 -3.23
CA ARG A 124 -9.25 3.93 -2.98
C ARG A 124 -7.88 3.67 -3.61
N ARG A 125 -7.03 2.90 -2.94
CA ARG A 125 -5.77 2.39 -3.50
C ARG A 125 -5.58 0.90 -3.20
N PHE A 126 -4.80 0.21 -4.03
CA PHE A 126 -4.52 -1.23 -3.97
C PHE A 126 -5.78 -2.11 -4.03
N ALA A 127 -6.75 -1.65 -4.81
CA ALA A 127 -7.97 -2.35 -5.16
C ALA A 127 -7.78 -3.16 -6.45
N ALA A 128 -8.82 -3.89 -6.87
CA ALA A 128 -8.81 -4.61 -8.14
C ALA A 128 -10.10 -4.33 -8.93
N PRO A 129 -9.99 -4.10 -10.25
CA PRO A 129 -11.15 -3.86 -11.09
C PRO A 129 -11.91 -5.18 -11.37
N LEU A 130 -13.23 -5.09 -11.57
CA LEU A 130 -14.05 -6.19 -12.05
C LEU A 130 -15.24 -5.69 -12.87
N SER A 131 -15.70 -6.51 -13.82
CA SER A 131 -16.94 -6.23 -14.55
C SER A 131 -18.15 -6.45 -13.64
N VAL A 132 -19.03 -5.46 -13.53
CA VAL A 132 -20.28 -5.53 -12.74
C VAL A 132 -21.51 -5.47 -13.62
N ARG A 133 -22.63 -6.02 -13.15
CA ARG A 133 -23.88 -6.05 -13.92
C ARG A 133 -24.49 -4.65 -14.03
N THR A 134 -24.95 -4.32 -15.23
CA THR A 134 -25.80 -3.15 -15.51
C THR A 134 -27.26 -3.55 -15.60
N GLY A 135 -28.17 -2.62 -15.26
CA GLY A 135 -29.62 -2.86 -15.30
C GLY A 135 -30.15 -3.15 -16.72
N ASN A 136 -29.46 -2.66 -17.75
CA ASN A 136 -29.96 -2.62 -19.13
C ASN A 136 -29.19 -3.51 -20.13
N GLY A 137 -28.52 -4.57 -19.69
CA GLY A 137 -28.05 -5.69 -20.56
C GLY A 137 -27.00 -5.38 -21.64
N GLY A 138 -26.69 -4.11 -21.92
CA GLY A 138 -25.76 -3.68 -22.97
C GLY A 138 -24.81 -2.55 -22.56
N GLN A 139 -24.75 -2.19 -21.28
CA GLN A 139 -23.92 -1.10 -20.76
C GLN A 139 -22.71 -1.64 -19.99
N ASP A 140 -21.56 -0.99 -20.18
CA ASP A 140 -20.32 -1.35 -19.48
C ASP A 140 -20.28 -0.66 -18.13
N ALA A 141 -20.14 -1.46 -17.07
CA ALA A 141 -19.87 -0.96 -15.74
C ALA A 141 -18.72 -1.74 -15.10
N ILE A 142 -17.85 -0.99 -14.43
CA ILE A 142 -16.65 -1.50 -13.81
C ILE A 142 -16.71 -1.21 -12.32
N GLY A 143 -16.60 -2.24 -11.51
CA GLY A 143 -16.36 -2.14 -10.08
C GLY A 143 -14.87 -2.03 -9.77
N ASN A 144 -14.51 -1.32 -8.70
CA ASN A 144 -13.19 -1.28 -8.10
C ASN A 144 -13.30 -1.78 -6.66
N PHE A 145 -12.93 -3.04 -6.44
CA PHE A 145 -13.28 -3.77 -5.23
C PHE A 145 -12.18 -3.73 -4.18
N SER A 146 -12.60 -3.57 -2.92
CA SER A 146 -11.75 -3.60 -1.72
C SER A 146 -10.51 -2.69 -1.82
N GLY A 147 -9.39 -2.99 -1.17
CA GLY A 147 -8.26 -2.06 -1.07
C GLY A 147 -8.34 -1.15 0.15
N MET A 148 -7.47 -0.14 0.17
CA MET A 148 -7.37 0.87 1.23
C MET A 148 -8.20 2.10 0.86
N GLY A 149 -9.23 2.39 1.67
CA GLY A 149 -9.97 3.66 1.61
C GLY A 149 -9.30 4.75 2.47
N LEU A 150 -10.04 5.80 2.79
CA LEU A 150 -9.52 6.97 3.51
C LEU A 150 -8.81 6.65 4.83
N ASN A 151 -9.40 5.76 5.64
CA ASN A 151 -8.92 5.49 7.00
C ASN A 151 -8.54 4.02 7.23
N THR A 152 -9.07 3.10 6.42
CA THR A 152 -8.94 1.66 6.65
C THR A 152 -9.14 0.87 5.36
N ARG A 153 -8.79 -0.42 5.41
CA ARG A 153 -9.16 -1.38 4.38
C ARG A 153 -10.65 -1.57 4.37
N VAL A 154 -11.24 -1.52 3.18
CA VAL A 154 -12.68 -1.63 2.97
C VAL A 154 -13.00 -2.92 2.22
N SER A 155 -14.19 -3.48 2.43
CA SER A 155 -14.72 -4.59 1.63
C SER A 155 -15.71 -4.14 0.56
N THR A 156 -15.93 -2.82 0.43
CA THR A 156 -16.89 -2.22 -0.50
C THR A 156 -16.37 -2.20 -1.94
N CYS A 157 -17.26 -1.99 -2.90
CA CYS A 157 -16.95 -1.90 -4.32
C CYS A 157 -17.40 -0.56 -4.91
N ASP A 158 -16.48 0.23 -5.47
CA ASP A 158 -16.84 1.49 -6.15
C ASP A 158 -17.19 1.20 -7.62
N VAL A 159 -18.38 1.59 -8.07
CA VAL A 159 -18.87 1.31 -9.42
C VAL A 159 -18.74 2.54 -10.31
N TYR A 160 -18.22 2.33 -11.51
CA TYR A 160 -18.03 3.32 -12.56
C TYR A 160 -18.80 2.92 -13.82
N SER A 161 -19.36 3.89 -14.53
CA SER A 161 -20.11 3.69 -15.79
C SER A 161 -19.98 4.91 -16.70
N THR A 162 -20.21 4.74 -17.99
CA THR A 162 -20.36 5.85 -18.96
C THR A 162 -21.79 6.38 -19.06
N ASP A 163 -22.75 5.69 -18.44
CA ASP A 163 -24.17 6.04 -18.53
C ASP A 163 -24.68 6.82 -17.31
N ASP A 164 -25.49 7.84 -17.56
CA ASP A 164 -26.18 8.67 -16.57
C ASP A 164 -27.56 8.12 -16.20
N THR A 165 -28.12 7.15 -16.96
CA THR A 165 -29.39 6.52 -16.59
C THR A 165 -29.16 5.56 -15.42
N GLY A 166 -29.61 6.01 -14.24
CA GLY A 166 -29.32 5.37 -12.96
C GLY A 166 -29.52 3.85 -12.98
N PHE A 167 -28.59 3.14 -12.35
CA PHE A 167 -28.80 1.76 -11.95
C PHE A 167 -30.14 1.70 -11.22
N THR A 168 -31.10 0.96 -11.76
CA THR A 168 -32.25 0.55 -10.95
C THR A 168 -31.69 -0.21 -9.75
N SER A 169 -32.13 0.16 -8.55
CA SER A 169 -31.71 -0.48 -7.31
C SER A 169 -32.18 -1.93 -7.32
N PHE A 170 -31.40 -2.81 -7.94
CA PHE A 170 -31.45 -4.20 -7.56
C PHE A 170 -30.71 -4.30 -6.25
N ASP A 171 -31.50 -4.27 -5.17
CA ASP A 171 -31.07 -4.68 -3.86
C ASP A 171 -30.34 -6.01 -4.00
N TYR A 172 -29.20 -6.10 -3.33
CA TYR A 172 -28.42 -7.31 -3.19
C TYR A 172 -29.34 -8.42 -2.63
N GLN A 173 -29.87 -9.29 -3.48
CA GLN A 173 -30.85 -10.32 -3.10
C GLN A 173 -30.24 -11.71 -2.91
N GLY A 174 -28.90 -11.86 -2.85
CA GLY A 174 -28.32 -13.20 -2.79
C GLY A 174 -26.97 -13.29 -2.09
N SER A 175 -26.89 -14.20 -1.12
CA SER A 175 -25.71 -14.69 -0.39
C SER A 175 -25.29 -13.91 0.87
N HIS A 176 -25.41 -14.58 2.02
CA HIS A 176 -24.86 -14.17 3.33
C HIS A 176 -23.31 -14.13 3.36
N SER A 177 -22.61 -14.37 2.24
CA SER A 177 -21.14 -14.47 2.21
C SER A 177 -20.54 -13.40 1.29
N TRP A 178 -19.62 -12.61 1.85
CA TRP A 178 -18.95 -11.49 1.19
C TRP A 178 -17.46 -11.50 1.55
N PRO A 179 -16.53 -11.23 0.60
CA PRO A 179 -15.10 -11.23 0.91
C PRO A 179 -14.73 -10.18 1.95
N SER A 180 -13.90 -10.56 2.93
CA SER A 180 -13.39 -9.63 3.94
C SER A 180 -12.58 -8.48 3.35
N SER A 181 -12.45 -7.38 4.09
CA SER A 181 -11.62 -6.24 3.68
C SER A 181 -10.15 -6.63 3.54
N ARG A 182 -9.53 -6.22 2.43
CA ARG A 182 -8.19 -6.64 2.02
C ARG A 182 -7.57 -5.61 1.09
N MET A 183 -6.28 -5.74 0.80
CA MET A 183 -5.60 -4.97 -0.25
C MET A 183 -4.56 -5.84 -0.93
N CYS A 184 -4.07 -5.40 -2.10
CA CYS A 184 -3.04 -6.11 -2.87
C CYS A 184 -3.45 -7.56 -3.25
N HIS A 185 -4.74 -7.74 -3.53
CA HIS A 185 -5.34 -8.96 -4.09
C HIS A 185 -5.48 -8.79 -5.60
N THR A 186 -5.76 -9.88 -6.32
CA THR A 186 -6.12 -9.81 -7.75
C THR A 186 -7.56 -10.22 -7.96
N ILE A 187 -8.23 -9.61 -8.94
CA ILE A 187 -9.48 -10.11 -9.51
C ILE A 187 -9.25 -10.36 -11.00
N THR A 188 -9.52 -11.56 -11.46
CA THR A 188 -9.28 -11.99 -12.84
C THR A 188 -10.57 -12.50 -13.46
N GLU A 189 -10.96 -11.98 -14.62
CA GLU A 189 -12.11 -12.49 -15.36
C GLU A 189 -11.85 -13.94 -15.83
N ILE A 190 -12.81 -14.83 -15.60
CA ILE A 190 -12.66 -16.26 -15.91
C ILE A 190 -13.54 -16.72 -17.09
N GLY A 191 -14.42 -15.85 -17.59
CA GLY A 191 -15.41 -16.15 -18.64
C GLY A 191 -16.83 -16.25 -18.07
N ASP A 192 -17.82 -16.35 -18.96
CA ASP A 192 -19.24 -16.53 -18.62
C ASP A 192 -19.84 -15.48 -17.67
N GLY A 193 -19.23 -14.29 -17.61
CA GLY A 193 -19.61 -13.23 -16.66
C GLY A 193 -19.23 -13.56 -15.22
N ALA A 194 -18.13 -14.28 -14.99
CA ALA A 194 -17.58 -14.52 -13.67
C ALA A 194 -16.14 -14.00 -13.56
N SER A 195 -15.74 -13.66 -12.33
CA SER A 195 -14.38 -13.24 -11.98
C SER A 195 -13.89 -13.91 -10.71
N LEU A 196 -12.62 -14.31 -10.67
CA LEU A 196 -11.98 -14.91 -9.51
C LEU A 196 -11.17 -13.87 -8.72
N LEU A 197 -11.54 -13.64 -7.47
CA LEU A 197 -10.74 -12.93 -6.47
C LEU A 197 -9.79 -13.91 -5.79
N VAL A 198 -8.52 -13.52 -5.66
CA VAL A 198 -7.48 -14.34 -5.02
C VAL A 198 -6.71 -13.54 -3.98
N GLY A 199 -6.66 -14.08 -2.76
CA GLY A 199 -5.74 -13.65 -1.70
C GLY A 199 -5.84 -12.18 -1.31
N GLY A 200 -4.69 -11.54 -1.11
CA GLY A 200 -4.56 -10.19 -0.56
C GLY A 200 -4.07 -10.21 0.89
N ARG A 201 -4.12 -9.06 1.56
CA ARG A 201 -3.66 -8.95 2.95
C ARG A 201 -4.48 -7.98 3.80
N THR A 202 -4.45 -8.18 5.12
CA THR A 202 -4.92 -7.21 6.12
C THR A 202 -3.78 -6.45 6.80
N SER A 203 -2.58 -7.02 6.85
CA SER A 203 -1.34 -6.35 7.25
C SER A 203 -0.18 -6.99 6.48
N PRO A 204 1.01 -6.38 6.41
CA PRO A 204 2.15 -6.99 5.69
C PRO A 204 2.46 -8.43 6.14
N ASP A 205 2.20 -8.78 7.40
CA ASP A 205 2.38 -10.14 7.93
C ASP A 205 1.13 -11.03 7.90
N ASN A 206 -0.04 -10.47 7.57
CA ASN A 206 -1.30 -11.21 7.56
C ASN A 206 -1.85 -11.29 6.13
N ALA A 207 -1.23 -12.18 5.35
CA ALA A 207 -1.69 -12.57 4.03
C ALA A 207 -2.94 -13.46 4.10
N ILE A 208 -3.77 -13.41 3.08
CA ILE A 208 -5.04 -14.12 2.98
C ILE A 208 -4.92 -15.23 1.92
N ALA A 209 -5.47 -16.40 2.22
CA ALA A 209 -5.49 -17.56 1.31
C ALA A 209 -6.82 -17.72 0.57
N ASP A 210 -7.90 -17.13 1.07
CA ASP A 210 -9.22 -17.39 0.52
C ASP A 210 -9.38 -16.85 -0.90
N CYS A 211 -10.25 -17.52 -1.64
CA CYS A 211 -10.58 -17.21 -3.02
C CYS A 211 -12.10 -17.17 -3.18
N TRP A 212 -12.56 -16.29 -4.08
CA TRP A 212 -13.97 -16.07 -4.28
C TRP A 212 -14.28 -15.89 -5.76
N VAL A 213 -15.36 -16.50 -6.23
CA VAL A 213 -15.90 -16.25 -7.55
C VAL A 213 -17.04 -15.24 -7.43
N TYR A 214 -16.93 -14.14 -8.15
CA TYR A 214 -18.01 -13.18 -8.35
C TYR A 214 -18.80 -13.57 -9.59
N HIS A 215 -20.09 -13.84 -9.43
CA HIS A 215 -21.02 -14.11 -10.52
C HIS A 215 -21.72 -12.82 -10.92
N LYS A 216 -21.28 -12.17 -12.00
CA LYS A 216 -21.78 -10.85 -12.45
C LYS A 216 -23.30 -10.82 -12.58
N TRP A 217 -23.88 -11.81 -13.25
CA TRP A 217 -25.31 -11.83 -13.57
C TRP A 217 -26.21 -12.00 -12.34
N LEU A 218 -25.73 -12.74 -11.35
CA LEU A 218 -26.41 -12.97 -10.08
C LEU A 218 -26.07 -11.90 -9.03
N ASN A 219 -24.98 -11.14 -9.26
CA ASN A 219 -24.40 -10.20 -8.33
C ASN A 219 -24.09 -10.83 -6.95
N ILE A 220 -23.57 -12.06 -6.97
CA ILE A 220 -23.23 -12.81 -5.75
C ILE A 220 -21.74 -13.16 -5.71
N TRP A 221 -21.20 -13.18 -4.50
CA TRP A 221 -19.90 -13.76 -4.22
C TRP A 221 -20.08 -15.19 -3.70
N GLU A 222 -19.21 -16.07 -4.19
CA GLU A 222 -19.16 -17.49 -3.81
C GLU A 222 -17.74 -17.84 -3.38
N ARG A 223 -17.58 -18.34 -2.15
CA ARG A 223 -16.26 -18.81 -1.67
C ARG A 223 -15.88 -20.11 -2.38
N VAL A 224 -14.66 -20.20 -2.86
CA VAL A 224 -14.11 -21.39 -3.54
C VAL A 224 -12.85 -21.89 -2.82
N ASP A 225 -12.07 -22.75 -3.47
CA ASP A 225 -10.87 -23.35 -2.90
C ASP A 225 -9.84 -22.30 -2.47
N ASP A 226 -9.38 -22.40 -1.22
CA ASP A 226 -8.32 -21.56 -0.70
C ASP A 226 -6.98 -21.92 -1.35
N LEU A 227 -6.11 -20.92 -1.52
CA LEU A 227 -4.73 -21.15 -1.91
C LEU A 227 -4.01 -22.03 -0.88
N PRO A 228 -3.15 -22.97 -1.29
CA PRO A 228 -2.33 -23.75 -0.36
C PRO A 228 -1.42 -22.91 0.54
N ARG A 229 -1.04 -21.72 0.07
CA ARG A 229 -0.27 -20.72 0.84
C ARG A 229 -0.89 -19.33 0.63
N PRO A 230 -1.22 -18.61 1.71
CA PRO A 230 -1.75 -17.25 1.61
C PRO A 230 -0.75 -16.33 0.93
N ARG A 231 -1.24 -15.40 0.10
CA ARG A 231 -0.35 -14.45 -0.60
C ARG A 231 -1.02 -13.14 -0.99
N TYR A 232 -0.21 -12.09 -1.09
CA TYR A 232 -0.58 -10.77 -1.59
C TYR A 232 0.51 -10.22 -2.52
N ARG A 233 0.20 -9.17 -3.29
CA ARG A 233 1.08 -8.64 -4.36
C ARG A 233 1.56 -9.75 -5.32
N HIS A 234 0.78 -10.80 -5.48
CA HIS A 234 0.98 -11.81 -6.52
C HIS A 234 0.42 -11.27 -7.84
N SER A 235 0.82 -11.89 -8.94
CA SER A 235 0.28 -11.59 -10.26
C SER A 235 -0.65 -12.71 -10.70
N ALA A 236 -1.76 -12.36 -11.35
CA ALA A 236 -2.75 -13.32 -11.82
C ALA A 236 -3.12 -13.06 -13.29
N THR A 237 -3.38 -14.11 -14.05
CA THR A 237 -3.79 -14.00 -15.46
C THR A 237 -4.73 -15.12 -15.88
N HIS A 238 -5.66 -14.82 -16.80
CA HIS A 238 -6.59 -15.80 -17.38
C HIS A 238 -5.89 -16.58 -18.49
N LEU A 239 -5.92 -17.91 -18.39
CA LEU A 239 -5.40 -18.80 -19.43
C LEU A 239 -6.47 -19.18 -20.47
N GLY A 240 -7.73 -18.84 -20.23
CA GLY A 240 -8.87 -19.23 -21.07
C GLY A 240 -9.64 -20.43 -20.50
N ASN A 241 -10.94 -20.51 -20.81
CA ASN A 241 -11.85 -21.60 -20.41
C ASN A 241 -11.97 -21.77 -18.88
N GLY A 242 -12.03 -20.66 -18.14
CA GLY A 242 -12.15 -20.70 -16.68
C GLY A 242 -10.87 -20.95 -15.89
N TYR A 243 -9.70 -21.07 -16.55
CA TYR A 243 -8.42 -21.31 -15.87
C TYR A 243 -7.73 -19.99 -15.52
N VAL A 244 -7.22 -19.88 -14.29
CA VAL A 244 -6.45 -18.72 -13.81
C VAL A 244 -5.10 -19.19 -13.31
N MET A 245 -4.03 -18.53 -13.75
CA MET A 245 -2.70 -18.73 -13.18
C MET A 245 -2.37 -17.61 -12.20
N VAL A 246 -1.79 -17.98 -11.06
CA VAL A 246 -1.22 -17.08 -10.07
C VAL A 246 0.26 -17.40 -9.89
N ILE A 247 1.11 -16.39 -9.87
CA ILE A 247 2.55 -16.54 -9.65
C ILE A 247 3.08 -15.48 -8.70
N GLY A 248 4.10 -15.85 -7.93
CA GLY A 248 4.83 -14.90 -7.09
C GLY A 248 4.03 -14.44 -5.86
N GLY A 249 4.45 -13.29 -5.34
CA GLY A 249 3.82 -12.60 -4.21
C GLY A 249 4.52 -12.84 -2.88
N LYS A 250 3.94 -12.30 -1.81
CA LYS A 250 4.43 -12.43 -0.44
C LYS A 250 3.41 -13.17 0.41
N SER A 251 3.87 -14.11 1.24
CA SER A 251 3.04 -14.75 2.28
C SER A 251 3.15 -14.05 3.63
N THR A 252 4.26 -13.37 3.89
CA THR A 252 4.51 -12.49 5.05
C THR A 252 5.39 -11.33 4.60
N SER A 253 5.69 -10.36 5.48
CA SER A 253 6.64 -9.29 5.17
C SER A 253 8.04 -9.82 4.81
N ARG A 254 8.41 -11.01 5.28
CA ARG A 254 9.74 -11.63 5.16
C ARG A 254 9.82 -12.79 4.16
N THR A 255 8.70 -13.24 3.62
CA THR A 255 8.65 -14.50 2.86
C THR A 255 7.97 -14.30 1.51
N LEU A 256 8.77 -14.45 0.46
CA LEU A 256 8.30 -14.48 -0.92
C LEU A 256 7.81 -15.88 -1.27
N VAL A 257 6.88 -15.95 -2.22
CA VAL A 257 6.37 -17.20 -2.78
C VAL A 257 6.89 -17.32 -4.21
N ASP A 258 7.50 -18.46 -4.55
CA ASP A 258 8.20 -18.67 -5.82
C ASP A 258 7.56 -19.78 -6.69
N ASP A 259 6.30 -20.11 -6.41
CA ASP A 259 5.52 -21.08 -7.18
C ASP A 259 4.56 -20.41 -8.19
N ALA A 260 4.11 -21.23 -9.14
CA ALA A 260 2.99 -20.91 -10.03
C ALA A 260 1.86 -21.91 -9.76
N MET A 261 0.67 -21.39 -9.50
CA MET A 261 -0.54 -22.15 -9.20
C MET A 261 -1.58 -21.91 -10.30
N ILE A 262 -2.24 -22.96 -10.76
CA ILE A 262 -3.32 -22.87 -11.73
C ILE A 262 -4.61 -23.30 -11.04
N TRP A 263 -5.62 -22.43 -11.06
CA TRP A 263 -6.95 -22.73 -10.57
C TRP A 263 -7.88 -23.06 -11.73
N SER A 264 -8.72 -24.07 -11.52
CA SER A 264 -9.95 -24.25 -12.29
C SER A 264 -11.08 -24.66 -11.35
N ARG A 265 -12.32 -24.37 -11.76
CA ARG A 265 -13.48 -24.72 -10.94
C ARG A 265 -13.65 -26.23 -10.71
N GLN A 266 -13.14 -27.06 -11.63
CA GLN A 266 -13.27 -28.51 -11.57
C GLN A 266 -12.19 -29.18 -10.70
N GLN A 267 -10.98 -28.62 -10.68
CA GLN A 267 -9.81 -29.25 -10.05
C GLN A 267 -9.30 -28.50 -8.82
N GLY A 268 -9.79 -27.27 -8.56
CA GLY A 268 -9.20 -26.38 -7.58
C GLY A 268 -7.80 -25.92 -7.99
N TRP A 269 -6.93 -25.71 -7.00
CA TRP A 269 -5.56 -25.26 -7.20
C TRP A 269 -4.59 -26.41 -7.48
N VAL A 270 -3.92 -26.37 -8.63
CA VAL A 270 -2.87 -27.30 -9.02
C VAL A 270 -1.55 -26.55 -9.17
N LYS A 271 -0.47 -27.10 -8.59
CA LYS A 271 0.87 -26.51 -8.72
C LYS A 271 1.46 -26.82 -10.10
N CYS A 272 1.97 -25.78 -10.76
CA CYS A 272 2.67 -25.91 -12.03
C CYS A 272 4.14 -26.32 -11.78
N SER A 273 4.60 -27.35 -12.48
CA SER A 273 6.02 -27.73 -12.49
C SER A 273 6.81 -26.78 -13.38
N ILE A 274 8.03 -26.42 -12.96
CA ILE A 274 8.91 -25.55 -13.74
C ILE A 274 9.96 -26.42 -14.42
N ASN A 275 9.86 -26.50 -15.75
CA ASN A 275 10.70 -27.34 -16.61
C ASN A 275 11.75 -26.50 -17.34
N SER A 276 12.47 -25.63 -16.62
CA SER A 276 13.56 -24.82 -17.18
C SER A 276 14.71 -24.69 -16.19
N ASN A 277 15.95 -24.72 -16.70
CA ASN A 277 17.16 -24.53 -15.89
C ASN A 277 17.29 -23.10 -15.37
N GLU A 278 16.77 -22.14 -16.14
CA GLU A 278 16.68 -20.73 -15.74
C GLU A 278 15.21 -20.36 -15.48
N ARG A 279 15.00 -19.54 -14.45
CA ARG A 279 13.68 -18.98 -14.09
C ARG A 279 13.88 -17.60 -13.44
N PRO A 280 12.86 -16.73 -13.43
CA PRO A 280 12.93 -15.51 -12.64
C PRO A 280 13.15 -15.85 -11.14
N PRO A 281 13.88 -14.99 -10.40
CA PRO A 281 13.98 -15.11 -8.95
C PRO A 281 12.60 -14.99 -8.30
N ALA A 282 12.47 -15.34 -7.02
CA ALA A 282 11.26 -15.06 -6.26
C ALA A 282 10.99 -13.54 -6.28
N PHE A 283 9.75 -13.15 -6.59
CA PHE A 283 9.36 -11.76 -6.70
C PHE A 283 7.95 -11.50 -6.18
N PHE A 284 7.63 -10.23 -5.96
CA PHE A 284 6.27 -9.75 -5.74
C PHE A 284 6.02 -8.43 -6.49
N GLY A 285 4.76 -8.17 -6.83
CA GLY A 285 4.33 -6.95 -7.51
C GLY A 285 4.79 -6.82 -8.96
N SER A 286 5.07 -7.94 -9.63
CA SER A 286 5.44 -7.98 -11.05
C SER A 286 4.24 -7.83 -11.98
N SER A 287 4.49 -7.43 -13.21
CA SER A 287 3.53 -7.54 -14.30
C SER A 287 3.53 -8.97 -14.86
N LEU A 288 2.35 -9.61 -14.90
CA LEU A 288 2.14 -10.90 -15.56
C LEU A 288 1.18 -10.70 -16.73
N ILE A 289 1.71 -10.82 -17.94
CA ILE A 289 0.98 -10.58 -19.18
C ILE A 289 0.81 -11.91 -19.89
N VAL A 290 -0.39 -12.17 -20.40
CA VAL A 290 -0.66 -13.25 -21.35
C VAL A 290 -0.88 -12.64 -22.73
N TYR A 291 -0.29 -13.24 -23.76
CA TYR A 291 -0.64 -12.89 -25.14
C TYR A 291 -1.06 -14.15 -25.92
N PRO A 292 -2.05 -14.05 -26.81
CA PRO A 292 -2.45 -15.17 -27.64
C PRO A 292 -1.34 -15.47 -28.66
N LYS A 293 -0.68 -16.63 -28.57
CA LYS A 293 0.18 -17.10 -29.66
C LYS A 293 -0.72 -17.51 -30.83
N THR A 294 -0.63 -16.76 -31.92
CA THR A 294 -1.45 -16.90 -33.14
C THR A 294 -1.06 -18.07 -34.05
N SER A 295 -0.07 -18.90 -33.67
CA SER A 295 0.34 -20.01 -34.51
C SER A 295 -0.63 -21.20 -34.39
N PHE A 296 -1.21 -21.61 -35.52
CA PHE A 296 -1.96 -22.86 -35.70
C PHE A 296 -1.15 -24.13 -35.36
N SER A 297 0.16 -24.02 -35.11
CA SER A 297 1.05 -25.14 -34.76
C SER A 297 1.05 -25.53 -33.28
N HIS A 298 0.36 -24.78 -32.40
CA HIS A 298 0.31 -25.09 -30.97
C HIS A 298 -1.07 -25.58 -30.53
N PRO A 299 -1.14 -26.56 -29.61
CA PRO A 299 -2.41 -27.05 -29.12
C PRO A 299 -3.21 -25.91 -28.44
N PRO A 300 -4.55 -25.94 -28.48
CA PRO A 300 -5.41 -24.92 -27.87
C PRO A 300 -5.21 -24.75 -26.35
N THR A 301 -4.52 -25.70 -25.73
CA THR A 301 -4.13 -25.76 -24.31
C THR A 301 -2.76 -25.14 -24.02
N SER A 302 -2.11 -24.49 -24.99
CA SER A 302 -0.86 -23.77 -24.81
C SER A 302 -1.09 -22.28 -24.58
N ARG A 303 -0.32 -21.66 -23.67
CA ARG A 303 -0.32 -20.21 -23.43
C ARG A 303 1.10 -19.70 -23.26
N SER A 304 1.33 -18.44 -23.61
CA SER A 304 2.59 -17.78 -23.36
C SER A 304 2.37 -16.32 -23.01
N GLY A 305 3.41 -15.71 -22.48
CA GLY A 305 3.29 -14.37 -21.96
C GLY A 305 4.64 -13.82 -21.51
N VAL A 306 4.57 -12.69 -20.81
CA VAL A 306 5.74 -12.02 -20.23
C VAL A 306 5.54 -11.85 -18.72
N ILE A 307 6.62 -12.03 -17.97
CA ILE A 307 6.80 -11.52 -16.61
C ILE A 307 7.84 -10.43 -16.65
N ALA A 308 7.52 -9.27 -16.10
CA ALA A 308 8.42 -8.13 -16.03
C ALA A 308 8.29 -7.42 -14.69
N GLY A 309 9.42 -6.95 -14.14
CA GLY A 309 9.38 -6.13 -12.94
C GLY A 309 9.20 -6.93 -11.66
N GLY A 310 8.55 -6.28 -10.68
CA GLY A 310 8.46 -6.78 -9.32
C GLY A 310 9.72 -6.51 -8.50
N ILE A 311 9.64 -6.78 -7.20
CA ILE A 311 10.75 -6.67 -6.26
C ILE A 311 11.20 -8.06 -5.82
N THR A 312 12.51 -8.28 -5.79
CA THR A 312 13.15 -9.52 -5.30
C THR A 312 13.35 -9.51 -3.78
N GLU A 313 13.79 -10.64 -3.23
CA GLU A 313 14.01 -10.80 -1.78
C GLU A 313 14.93 -9.74 -1.17
N ASP A 314 15.89 -9.24 -1.95
CA ASP A 314 16.82 -8.19 -1.52
C ASP A 314 16.27 -6.76 -1.67
N GLY A 315 14.97 -6.60 -1.92
CA GLY A 315 14.32 -5.28 -1.95
C GLY A 315 14.61 -4.46 -3.21
N LEU A 316 15.10 -5.09 -4.29
CA LEU A 316 15.38 -4.40 -5.56
C LEU A 316 14.33 -4.67 -6.63
N VAL A 317 14.01 -3.63 -7.41
CA VAL A 317 13.15 -3.77 -8.59
C VAL A 317 13.90 -4.54 -9.68
N GLN A 318 13.31 -5.62 -10.17
CA GLN A 318 13.87 -6.45 -11.23
C GLN A 318 13.70 -5.78 -12.58
N GLU A 319 14.77 -5.65 -13.35
CA GLU A 319 14.74 -5.07 -14.70
C GLU A 319 14.65 -6.15 -15.79
N LYS A 320 14.96 -7.40 -15.45
CA LYS A 320 14.87 -8.54 -16.38
C LYS A 320 13.42 -8.88 -16.72
N ILE A 321 13.20 -9.16 -17.99
CA ILE A 321 11.94 -9.55 -18.60
C ILE A 321 12.05 -11.01 -19.03
N TRP A 322 11.06 -11.82 -18.65
CA TRP A 322 11.02 -13.24 -18.90
C TRP A 322 9.81 -13.59 -19.76
N GLU A 323 10.03 -14.27 -20.88
CA GLU A 323 8.96 -14.99 -21.57
C GLU A 323 8.63 -16.24 -20.76
N TRP A 324 7.34 -16.49 -20.53
CA TRP A 324 6.87 -17.74 -19.96
C TRP A 324 6.00 -18.49 -20.96
N GLY A 325 6.02 -19.82 -20.90
CA GLY A 325 5.19 -20.68 -21.73
C GLY A 325 4.68 -21.89 -20.97
N ILE A 326 3.39 -22.22 -21.15
CA ILE A 326 2.73 -23.41 -20.62
C ILE A 326 2.24 -24.22 -21.81
N SER A 327 2.66 -25.49 -21.92
CA SER A 327 2.28 -26.38 -23.03
C SER A 327 0.89 -26.99 -22.88
N GLN A 328 0.50 -27.34 -21.64
CA GLN A 328 -0.80 -27.92 -21.30
C GLN A 328 -1.25 -27.51 -19.88
N TYR A 329 -2.20 -26.57 -19.79
CA TYR A 329 -2.73 -26.09 -18.49
C TYR A 329 -3.98 -26.85 -17.97
N ARG A 330 -4.53 -27.79 -18.76
CA ARG A 330 -5.78 -28.51 -18.42
C ARG A 330 -5.57 -29.92 -17.83
N GLY A 331 -4.31 -30.34 -17.66
CA GLY A 331 -3.97 -31.65 -17.09
C GLY A 331 -3.64 -31.57 -15.59
N GLU A 332 -3.54 -32.72 -14.94
CA GLU A 332 -3.20 -32.81 -13.50
C GLU A 332 -1.78 -32.32 -13.16
N GLN A 333 -0.89 -32.26 -14.16
CA GLN A 333 0.49 -31.79 -14.00
C GLN A 333 0.83 -30.74 -15.07
N PRO A 334 0.35 -29.50 -14.91
CA PRO A 334 0.73 -28.42 -15.80
C PRO A 334 2.21 -28.13 -15.65
N SER A 335 2.88 -27.83 -16.77
CA SER A 335 4.29 -27.46 -16.77
C SER A 335 4.54 -26.14 -17.47
N MET A 336 5.42 -25.35 -16.88
CA MET A 336 5.83 -24.02 -17.34
C MET A 336 7.32 -24.01 -17.65
N SER A 337 7.70 -23.20 -18.64
CA SER A 337 9.09 -22.91 -18.99
C SER A 337 9.29 -21.40 -19.04
N PHE A 338 10.52 -20.96 -18.77
CA PHE A 338 10.93 -19.57 -18.87
C PHE A 338 12.08 -19.40 -19.86
N LYS A 339 12.08 -18.24 -20.52
CA LYS A 339 13.17 -17.78 -21.38
C LYS A 339 13.46 -16.32 -21.05
N LEU A 340 14.71 -16.01 -20.70
CA LEU A 340 15.12 -14.64 -20.49
C LEU A 340 15.07 -13.87 -21.83
N LEU A 341 14.40 -12.72 -21.83
CA LEU A 341 14.38 -11.81 -22.97
C LEU A 341 15.40 -10.69 -22.77
N ASN A 342 15.93 -10.19 -23.88
CA ASN A 342 16.72 -8.97 -23.85
C ASN A 342 15.86 -7.83 -23.30
N SER A 343 16.29 -7.29 -22.17
CA SER A 343 15.56 -6.29 -21.41
C SER A 343 16.29 -4.97 -21.49
N PRO A 344 15.57 -3.87 -21.73
CA PRO A 344 16.21 -2.57 -21.80
C PRO A 344 16.69 -2.10 -20.43
N ASN A 345 17.78 -1.35 -20.41
CA ASN A 345 18.24 -0.70 -19.18
C ASN A 345 17.30 0.48 -18.87
N THR A 346 16.70 0.47 -17.69
CA THR A 346 15.71 1.47 -17.27
C THR A 346 16.25 2.89 -17.30
N LYS A 347 17.52 3.10 -16.91
CA LYS A 347 18.17 4.42 -16.98
C LYS A 347 18.41 4.86 -18.43
N ALA A 348 18.81 3.93 -19.31
CA ALA A 348 19.11 4.25 -20.71
C ALA A 348 17.84 4.55 -21.52
N GLU A 349 16.74 3.88 -21.25
CA GLU A 349 15.44 4.09 -21.93
C GLU A 349 14.54 5.11 -21.20
N ASN A 350 15.11 5.90 -20.27
CA ASN A 350 14.38 6.92 -19.51
C ASN A 350 13.11 6.40 -18.81
N GLY A 351 13.09 5.13 -18.41
CA GLY A 351 11.95 4.52 -17.73
C GLY A 351 10.81 3.99 -18.62
N ALA A 352 10.96 4.03 -19.94
CA ALA A 352 10.04 3.37 -20.86
C ALA A 352 10.28 1.85 -20.85
N THR A 353 9.74 1.14 -19.85
CA THR A 353 9.92 -0.31 -19.70
C THR A 353 8.68 -0.98 -19.13
N LEU A 354 8.50 -2.27 -19.44
CA LEU A 354 7.53 -3.14 -18.77
C LEU A 354 7.96 -3.52 -17.35
N ALA A 355 9.26 -3.46 -17.06
CA ALA A 355 9.83 -3.95 -15.81
C ALA A 355 9.66 -2.91 -14.68
N ARG A 356 8.48 -2.94 -14.04
CA ARG A 356 8.11 -2.03 -12.95
C ARG A 356 7.63 -2.79 -11.72
N PHE A 357 7.65 -2.13 -10.57
CA PHE A 357 6.94 -2.63 -9.38
C PHE A 357 5.65 -1.84 -9.17
N GLY A 358 4.56 -2.56 -8.87
CA GLY A 358 3.27 -1.93 -8.52
C GLY A 358 2.54 -1.26 -9.69
N ALA A 359 3.00 -1.47 -10.92
CA ALA A 359 2.32 -0.98 -12.13
C ALA A 359 1.10 -1.84 -12.46
N GLN A 360 0.06 -1.23 -13.03
CA GLN A 360 -1.03 -1.97 -13.65
C GLN A 360 -0.65 -2.31 -15.09
N THR A 361 -1.00 -3.51 -15.53
CA THR A 361 -0.71 -3.96 -16.90
C THR A 361 -1.93 -4.61 -17.51
N LEU A 362 -2.28 -4.18 -18.72
CA LEU A 362 -3.48 -4.60 -19.42
C LEU A 362 -3.22 -4.72 -20.92
N ILE A 363 -4.05 -5.50 -21.61
CA ILE A 363 -4.06 -5.56 -23.06
C ILE A 363 -5.13 -4.59 -23.57
N HIS A 364 -4.75 -3.67 -24.45
CA HIS A 364 -5.66 -2.74 -25.10
C HIS A 364 -5.33 -2.64 -26.58
N GLN A 365 -6.32 -2.94 -27.44
CA GLN A 365 -6.20 -2.89 -28.90
C GLN A 365 -4.95 -3.62 -29.46
N GLY A 366 -4.59 -4.77 -28.88
CA GLY A 366 -3.42 -5.58 -29.31
C GLY A 366 -2.06 -5.11 -28.77
N ASN A 367 -2.04 -4.07 -27.94
CA ASN A 367 -0.83 -3.60 -27.26
C ASN A 367 -0.89 -3.92 -25.77
N ILE A 368 0.27 -4.16 -25.19
CA ILE A 368 0.45 -4.19 -23.75
C ILE A 368 0.59 -2.75 -23.30
N VAL A 369 -0.24 -2.33 -22.36
CA VAL A 369 -0.18 -0.99 -21.75
C VAL A 369 0.21 -1.15 -20.29
N VAL A 370 1.18 -0.34 -19.86
CA VAL A 370 1.66 -0.28 -18.48
C VAL A 370 1.32 1.09 -17.91
N VAL A 371 0.67 1.11 -16.76
CA VAL A 371 0.19 2.33 -16.09
C VAL A 371 0.84 2.42 -14.70
N GLY A 372 1.63 3.48 -14.49
CA GLY A 372 2.21 3.82 -13.21
C GLY A 372 3.32 2.86 -12.74
N GLY A 373 3.37 2.67 -11.42
CA GLY A 373 4.40 1.90 -10.72
C GLY A 373 5.68 2.69 -10.47
N ILE A 374 6.69 1.99 -9.94
CA ILE A 374 8.02 2.53 -9.69
C ILE A 374 9.08 1.77 -10.49
N LEU A 375 10.22 2.43 -10.66
CA LEU A 375 11.39 1.92 -11.35
C LEU A 375 12.54 1.70 -10.38
N LYS A 376 13.55 0.97 -10.81
CA LYS A 376 14.83 0.91 -10.11
C LYS A 376 15.56 2.25 -10.24
N ASP A 377 16.16 2.73 -9.15
CA ASP A 377 17.08 3.87 -9.06
C ASP A 377 16.55 5.28 -9.40
N ILE A 378 15.54 5.40 -10.27
CA ILE A 378 15.06 6.69 -10.79
C ILE A 378 13.57 6.89 -10.52
N LEU A 379 13.16 8.17 -10.46
CA LEU A 379 11.75 8.53 -10.47
C LEU A 379 11.17 8.24 -11.85
N LEU A 380 9.99 7.61 -11.89
CA LEU A 380 9.27 7.36 -13.15
C LEU A 380 8.99 8.70 -13.86
N PRO A 381 9.56 8.94 -15.06
CA PRO A 381 9.37 10.23 -15.73
C PRO A 381 7.93 10.41 -16.18
N PHE A 382 7.45 11.66 -16.14
CA PHE A 382 6.07 12.00 -16.48
C PHE A 382 5.63 11.47 -17.86
N SER A 383 6.48 11.63 -18.88
CA SER A 383 6.21 11.13 -20.23
C SER A 383 6.06 9.61 -20.29
N ASN A 384 6.63 8.88 -19.34
CA ASN A 384 6.65 7.42 -19.31
C ASN A 384 5.75 6.85 -18.21
N GLU A 385 4.97 7.68 -17.52
CA GLU A 385 3.97 7.20 -16.54
C GLU A 385 3.01 6.18 -17.16
N ILE A 386 2.69 6.36 -18.44
CA ILE A 386 1.98 5.39 -19.27
C ILE A 386 2.83 5.08 -20.49
N CYS A 387 3.12 3.80 -20.71
CA CYS A 387 3.81 3.33 -21.90
C CYS A 387 3.13 2.10 -22.49
N SER A 388 3.42 1.82 -23.75
CA SER A 388 2.91 0.63 -24.42
C SER A 388 3.98 -0.11 -25.21
N SER A 389 3.74 -1.39 -25.42
CA SER A 389 4.56 -2.25 -26.28
C SER A 389 3.65 -3.13 -27.12
N SER A 390 3.96 -3.24 -28.42
CA SER A 390 3.22 -4.14 -29.31
C SER A 390 3.54 -5.60 -28.98
N ILE A 391 2.51 -6.43 -28.85
CA ILE A 391 2.65 -7.88 -28.63
C ILE A 391 3.48 -8.52 -29.77
N GLU A 392 3.31 -8.05 -31.00
CA GLU A 392 4.09 -8.54 -32.14
C GLU A 392 5.58 -8.25 -31.98
N SER A 393 5.93 -7.08 -31.45
CA SER A 393 7.32 -6.71 -31.23
C SER A 393 7.97 -7.63 -30.20
N ILE A 394 7.25 -8.01 -29.14
CA ILE A 394 7.73 -8.95 -28.12
C ILE A 394 7.91 -10.36 -28.67
N THR A 395 6.93 -10.85 -29.45
CA THR A 395 6.98 -12.21 -30.02
C THR A 395 8.05 -12.38 -31.10
N LYS A 396 8.41 -11.30 -31.80
CA LYS A 396 9.46 -11.27 -32.83
C LYS A 396 10.81 -10.73 -32.30
N ALA A 397 10.92 -10.46 -31.01
CA ALA A 397 12.07 -9.75 -30.42
C ALA A 397 13.36 -10.59 -30.45
N GLU A 398 14.07 -10.58 -31.57
CA GLU A 398 15.51 -10.88 -31.62
C GLU A 398 16.33 -9.72 -30.99
N GLY A 399 15.76 -8.51 -30.92
CA GLY A 399 16.39 -7.27 -30.45
C GLY A 399 15.93 -6.71 -29.08
N GLY A 400 15.15 -7.47 -28.31
CA GLY A 400 14.66 -7.08 -26.97
C GLY A 400 13.30 -6.38 -26.92
N VAL A 401 12.71 -6.31 -25.72
CA VAL A 401 11.39 -5.71 -25.48
C VAL A 401 11.50 -4.20 -25.38
N ARG A 402 10.85 -3.46 -26.30
CA ARG A 402 10.85 -1.99 -26.30
C ARG A 402 9.47 -1.45 -25.94
N CYS A 403 9.45 -0.36 -25.16
CA CYS A 403 8.23 0.38 -24.85
C CYS A 403 8.30 1.79 -25.42
N SER A 404 7.14 2.30 -25.85
CA SER A 404 6.97 3.68 -26.28
C SER A 404 6.10 4.42 -25.27
N SER A 405 6.45 5.66 -24.95
CA SER A 405 5.58 6.59 -24.23
C SER A 405 4.20 6.64 -24.90
N MET A 406 3.13 6.66 -24.11
CA MET A 406 1.80 7.01 -24.59
C MET A 406 1.52 8.47 -24.20
N PRO A 407 1.59 9.43 -25.14
CA PRO A 407 1.32 10.82 -24.84
C PRO A 407 -0.15 10.98 -24.42
N SER A 408 -0.38 11.23 -23.13
CA SER A 408 -1.70 11.48 -22.57
C SER A 408 -1.72 12.80 -21.80
N SER A 409 -2.70 13.66 -22.05
CA SER A 409 -2.90 14.91 -21.30
C SER A 409 -3.78 14.67 -20.08
N LEU A 410 -3.24 14.00 -19.06
CA LEU A 410 -3.97 13.73 -17.83
C LEU A 410 -3.99 14.99 -16.96
N GLU A 411 -5.05 15.79 -17.09
CA GLU A 411 -5.27 16.99 -16.28
C GLU A 411 -6.60 16.89 -15.51
N PRO A 412 -6.58 17.00 -14.16
CA PRO A 412 -5.41 17.14 -13.31
C PRO A 412 -4.54 15.87 -13.31
N ARG A 413 -3.22 15.99 -13.14
CA ARG A 413 -2.31 14.83 -13.11
C ARG A 413 -2.63 13.85 -11.96
N PRO A 414 -2.90 12.56 -12.24
CA PRO A 414 -3.08 11.56 -11.20
C PRO A 414 -1.74 11.09 -10.62
N LEU A 415 -1.80 10.58 -9.40
CA LEU A 415 -0.74 9.79 -8.79
C LEU A 415 -1.00 8.29 -9.03
N LEU A 416 -0.20 7.67 -9.88
CA LEU A 416 -0.42 6.28 -10.33
C LEU A 416 0.19 5.23 -9.39
N ILE A 417 -0.07 5.37 -8.08
CA ILE A 417 0.36 4.43 -7.04
C ILE A 417 -0.85 3.72 -6.45
N GLY A 418 -0.87 2.38 -6.51
CA GLY A 418 -2.01 1.58 -6.04
C GLY A 418 -3.29 1.84 -6.85
N THR A 419 -3.16 2.34 -8.08
CA THR A 419 -4.27 2.57 -9.00
C THR A 419 -4.76 1.25 -9.61
N SER A 420 -6.02 1.23 -10.04
CA SER A 420 -6.60 0.16 -10.87
C SER A 420 -6.73 0.67 -12.31
N ALA A 421 -6.40 -0.16 -13.30
CA ALA A 421 -6.60 0.17 -14.71
C ALA A 421 -7.22 -1.01 -15.46
N VAL A 422 -8.18 -0.73 -16.35
CA VAL A 422 -8.87 -1.76 -17.15
C VAL A 422 -9.18 -1.25 -18.56
N SER A 423 -9.11 -2.14 -19.54
CA SER A 423 -9.60 -1.87 -20.89
C SER A 423 -11.10 -2.15 -20.97
N SER A 424 -11.90 -1.20 -21.43
CA SER A 424 -13.34 -1.38 -21.67
C SER A 424 -13.75 -0.68 -22.95
N GLY A 425 -14.17 -1.44 -23.96
CA GLY A 425 -14.46 -0.90 -25.29
C GLY A 425 -13.24 -0.22 -25.90
N GLY A 426 -13.42 1.00 -26.39
CA GLY A 426 -12.35 1.85 -26.94
C GLY A 426 -11.48 2.57 -25.90
N ASP A 427 -11.79 2.44 -24.61
CA ASP A 427 -11.16 3.21 -23.54
C ASP A 427 -10.30 2.36 -22.60
N ILE A 428 -9.29 2.99 -22.03
CA ILE A 428 -8.61 2.54 -20.81
C ILE A 428 -9.09 3.41 -19.67
N ILE A 429 -9.65 2.79 -18.64
CA ILE A 429 -10.16 3.48 -17.45
C ILE A 429 -9.12 3.35 -16.35
N ILE A 430 -8.80 4.46 -15.70
CA ILE A 430 -7.87 4.55 -14.58
C ILE A 430 -8.64 5.04 -13.36
N MET A 431 -8.64 4.24 -12.28
CA MET A 431 -9.45 4.47 -11.08
C MET A 431 -8.61 4.37 -9.81
N GLY A 432 -8.87 5.27 -8.86
CA GLY A 432 -8.18 5.28 -7.58
C GLY A 432 -6.69 5.64 -7.71
N GLY A 433 -5.96 5.42 -6.63
CA GLY A 433 -4.55 5.76 -6.48
C GLY A 433 -4.31 6.82 -5.43
N SER A 434 -3.28 6.62 -4.61
CA SER A 434 -2.98 7.48 -3.47
C SER A 434 -1.63 7.16 -2.85
N ALA A 435 -1.03 8.17 -2.23
CA ALA A 435 0.14 8.04 -1.39
C ALA A 435 0.00 8.87 -0.11
N VAL A 436 0.54 8.38 1.01
CA VAL A 436 0.69 9.11 2.27
C VAL A 436 1.74 10.21 2.13
N CYS A 437 2.64 10.08 1.15
CA CYS A 437 3.66 11.06 0.81
C CYS A 437 4.59 11.36 2.01
N PHE A 438 5.05 10.33 2.70
CA PHE A 438 5.99 10.43 3.83
C PHE A 438 5.54 11.45 4.90
N SER A 439 4.26 11.36 5.29
CA SER A 439 3.63 12.25 6.28
C SER A 439 3.53 13.73 5.89
N PHE A 440 3.90 14.11 4.67
CA PHE A 440 3.65 15.47 4.16
C PHE A 440 2.17 15.76 3.93
N GLY A 441 1.34 14.71 3.92
CA GLY A 441 -0.10 14.75 3.74
C GLY A 441 -0.53 13.76 2.66
N THR A 442 -1.55 12.97 2.97
CA THR A 442 -2.06 11.97 2.03
C THR A 442 -2.67 12.63 0.81
N PHE A 443 -2.17 12.24 -0.37
CA PHE A 443 -2.74 12.60 -1.65
C PHE A 443 -3.67 11.50 -2.13
N TRP A 444 -4.86 11.88 -2.60
CA TRP A 444 -5.83 10.97 -3.21
C TRP A 444 -6.14 11.45 -4.63
N ASN A 445 -6.06 10.53 -5.59
CA ASN A 445 -6.66 10.78 -6.89
C ASN A 445 -8.14 11.05 -6.70
N LYS A 446 -8.61 12.10 -7.36
CA LYS A 446 -10.02 12.49 -7.35
C LYS A 446 -10.62 11.93 -8.64
N GLY A 447 -11.75 11.25 -8.56
CA GLY A 447 -12.44 10.76 -9.76
C GLY A 447 -11.72 9.62 -10.51
N CYS A 448 -11.96 9.58 -11.83
CA CYS A 448 -11.39 8.59 -12.75
C CYS A 448 -11.01 9.24 -14.08
N TYR A 449 -10.13 8.56 -14.81
CA TYR A 449 -9.64 9.00 -16.12
C TYR A 449 -10.00 7.97 -17.17
N SER A 450 -10.37 8.44 -18.36
CA SER A 450 -10.56 7.58 -19.52
C SER A 450 -9.56 8.00 -20.59
N LEU A 451 -8.83 7.04 -21.14
CA LEU A 451 -7.88 7.23 -22.24
C LEU A 451 -8.42 6.53 -23.48
N THR A 452 -8.75 7.32 -24.51
CA THR A 452 -9.21 6.82 -25.81
C THR A 452 -8.06 6.92 -26.81
N VAL A 453 -7.61 5.78 -27.32
CA VAL A 453 -6.53 5.72 -28.32
C VAL A 453 -7.15 5.86 -29.71
N LYS A 454 -6.89 6.99 -30.39
CA LYS A 454 -7.34 7.19 -31.79
C LYS A 454 -6.38 6.49 -32.74
N ARG A 455 -6.91 5.70 -33.68
CA ARG A 455 -6.13 5.11 -34.78
C ARG A 455 -5.89 6.14 -35.88
N SER A 456 -4.63 6.32 -36.28
CA SER A 456 -4.28 6.97 -37.54
C SER A 456 -4.42 5.98 -38.69
N ASP A 457 -5.57 5.95 -39.36
CA ASP A 457 -5.64 5.50 -40.76
C ASP A 457 -6.65 6.34 -41.54
N THR A 458 -6.28 6.54 -42.81
CA THR A 458 -6.69 7.58 -43.75
C THR A 458 -8.05 7.38 -44.41
N SER A 459 -8.62 8.51 -44.86
CA SER A 459 -9.56 8.63 -45.98
C SER A 459 -10.80 7.73 -45.97
N GLU A 460 -11.82 8.15 -45.25
CA GLU A 460 -13.15 8.38 -45.83
C GLU A 460 -13.99 9.13 -44.79
N ALA A 461 -14.28 10.39 -45.09
CA ALA A 461 -15.38 11.10 -44.48
C ALA A 461 -16.69 10.47 -44.99
N SER A 462 -16.98 9.23 -44.58
CA SER A 462 -18.33 8.70 -44.64
C SER A 462 -19.05 9.19 -43.40
N ASN A 463 -20.17 9.90 -43.60
CA ASN A 463 -21.11 10.37 -42.59
C ASN A 463 -21.79 9.20 -41.85
N GLY A 464 -21.01 8.31 -41.24
CA GLY A 464 -21.47 7.28 -40.32
C GLY A 464 -21.17 7.74 -38.91
N VAL A 465 -22.22 7.98 -38.12
CA VAL A 465 -22.11 8.13 -36.67
C VAL A 465 -21.51 6.82 -36.15
N THR A 466 -20.22 6.79 -35.88
CA THR A 466 -19.60 5.66 -35.16
C THR A 466 -20.15 5.66 -33.73
N TYR A 467 -20.59 4.50 -33.25
CA TYR A 467 -21.17 4.32 -31.90
C TYR A 467 -20.28 4.84 -30.76
N ASP A 468 -18.98 5.02 -31.00
CA ASP A 468 -18.03 5.62 -30.05
C ASP A 468 -18.30 7.11 -29.75
N ASN A 469 -18.95 7.85 -30.65
CA ASN A 469 -19.27 9.27 -30.44
C ASN A 469 -20.48 9.52 -29.52
N LEU A 470 -21.13 8.46 -29.01
CA LEU A 470 -22.34 8.53 -28.18
C LEU A 470 -22.09 8.20 -26.69
N ARG A 471 -20.89 7.74 -26.30
CA ARG A 471 -20.59 7.42 -24.90
C ARG A 471 -20.07 8.64 -24.15
N GLY A 472 -20.72 8.98 -23.04
CA GLY A 472 -20.22 9.96 -22.08
C GLY A 472 -18.93 9.49 -21.39
N PRO A 473 -18.18 10.39 -20.74
CA PRO A 473 -16.98 10.00 -19.99
C PRO A 473 -17.36 9.04 -18.87
N TRP A 474 -16.45 8.14 -18.49
CA TRP A 474 -16.63 7.30 -17.31
C TRP A 474 -16.79 8.16 -16.06
N LYS A 475 -17.71 7.78 -15.16
CA LYS A 475 -18.01 8.50 -13.92
C LYS A 475 -18.18 7.50 -12.79
N PHE A 476 -17.88 7.92 -11.57
CA PHE A 476 -18.27 7.14 -10.40
C PHE A 476 -19.79 7.23 -10.23
N MET A 477 -20.40 6.10 -9.89
CA MET A 477 -21.85 5.94 -9.81
C MET A 477 -22.31 5.76 -8.36
N ARG A 478 -21.70 4.80 -7.66
CA ARG A 478 -22.04 4.44 -6.27
C ARG A 478 -21.00 3.52 -5.67
N THR A 479 -21.01 3.40 -4.34
CA THR A 479 -20.31 2.34 -3.62
C THR A 479 -21.33 1.26 -3.24
N ILE A 480 -20.99 0.00 -3.51
CA ILE A 480 -21.73 -1.17 -3.04
C ILE A 480 -21.11 -1.62 -1.72
N ASP A 481 -21.91 -1.58 -0.66
CA ASP A 481 -21.53 -2.11 0.65
C ASP A 481 -21.62 -3.63 0.66
N GLY A 482 -20.65 -4.26 1.33
CA GLY A 482 -20.69 -5.69 1.56
C GLY A 482 -21.66 -6.06 2.68
N ALA A 483 -22.33 -7.20 2.53
CA ALA A 483 -22.99 -7.83 3.68
C ALA A 483 -21.95 -8.15 4.77
N PRO A 484 -22.29 -8.04 6.07
CA PRO A 484 -21.37 -8.43 7.14
C PRO A 484 -20.95 -9.89 6.93
N SER A 485 -19.64 -10.13 6.86
CA SER A 485 -19.11 -11.48 6.64
C SER A 485 -19.62 -12.43 7.73
N PRO A 486 -19.98 -13.68 7.41
CA PRO A 486 -20.09 -14.71 8.43
C PRO A 486 -18.77 -14.74 9.20
N LYS A 487 -18.83 -14.86 10.53
CA LYS A 487 -17.66 -15.23 11.32
C LYS A 487 -17.03 -16.44 10.64
N PRO A 488 -15.69 -16.49 10.46
CA PRO A 488 -15.06 -17.63 9.81
C PRO A 488 -15.59 -18.90 10.49
N MET A 489 -16.18 -19.81 9.69
CA MET A 489 -16.43 -21.15 10.17
C MET A 489 -15.09 -21.67 10.64
N SER A 490 -15.01 -21.95 11.93
CA SER A 490 -13.93 -22.71 12.54
C SER A 490 -13.92 -24.08 11.87
N THR A 491 -13.31 -24.17 10.69
CA THR A 491 -12.75 -25.43 10.23
C THR A 491 -11.69 -25.76 11.25
N SER A 492 -11.87 -26.89 11.94
CA SER A 492 -10.82 -27.53 12.71
C SER A 492 -9.75 -28.00 11.72
N LEU A 493 -9.02 -27.05 11.13
CA LEU A 493 -7.62 -27.29 10.85
C LEU A 493 -7.06 -27.64 12.22
N LEU A 494 -6.58 -28.89 12.33
CA LEU A 494 -5.70 -29.34 13.39
C LEU A 494 -4.90 -28.12 13.81
N SER A 495 -5.19 -27.65 15.02
CA SER A 495 -4.45 -26.56 15.61
C SER A 495 -3.00 -26.96 15.44
N ALA A 496 -2.31 -26.33 14.49
CA ALA A 496 -0.92 -26.06 14.68
C ALA A 496 -0.92 -25.40 16.05
N THR A 497 -0.53 -26.18 17.05
CA THR A 497 -0.25 -25.73 18.40
C THR A 497 0.34 -24.36 18.20
N PRO A 498 -0.27 -23.26 18.71
CA PRO A 498 0.28 -21.93 18.52
C PRO A 498 1.74 -22.10 18.82
N GLY A 499 2.58 -21.97 17.77
CA GLY A 499 3.99 -22.24 17.88
C GLY A 499 4.37 -21.44 19.10
N THR A 500 4.80 -22.14 20.15
CA THR A 500 4.83 -21.60 21.49
C THR A 500 5.84 -20.49 21.40
N GLN A 501 5.40 -19.29 21.02
CA GLN A 501 6.17 -18.09 21.17
C GLN A 501 6.26 -18.07 22.67
N SER A 502 7.41 -18.56 23.16
CA SER A 502 7.74 -18.48 24.56
C SER A 502 7.46 -17.03 24.90
N LEU A 503 6.48 -16.78 25.77
CA LEU A 503 6.22 -15.46 26.31
C LEU A 503 7.59 -14.85 26.57
N VAL A 504 7.94 -13.81 25.81
CA VAL A 504 9.27 -13.21 25.92
C VAL A 504 9.35 -12.77 27.37
N LYS A 505 10.18 -13.46 28.15
CA LYS A 505 10.30 -13.16 29.58
C LYS A 505 10.99 -11.81 29.67
N VAL A 506 10.20 -10.78 29.92
CA VAL A 506 10.73 -9.44 30.19
C VAL A 506 11.43 -9.51 31.55
N PRO A 507 12.74 -9.23 31.61
CA PRO A 507 13.49 -9.27 32.87
C PRO A 507 12.90 -8.27 33.87
N ARG A 508 12.84 -8.69 35.13
CA ARG A 508 12.35 -7.87 36.24
C ARG A 508 13.56 -7.38 37.03
N VAL A 509 13.69 -6.07 37.20
CA VAL A 509 14.88 -5.42 37.77
C VAL A 509 14.47 -4.49 38.89
N LYS A 510 15.23 -4.52 39.99
CA LYS A 510 15.13 -3.52 41.07
C LYS A 510 16.24 -2.50 40.87
N LEU A 511 15.88 -1.22 40.84
CA LEU A 511 16.85 -0.13 40.73
C LEU A 511 17.43 0.19 42.10
N ASN A 512 18.75 0.33 42.17
CA ASN A 512 19.46 0.77 43.36
C ASN A 512 20.26 2.07 43.13
N SER A 513 20.34 2.54 41.87
CA SER A 513 20.99 3.81 41.51
C SER A 513 20.53 4.32 40.14
N SER A 514 20.73 5.63 39.88
CA SER A 514 20.49 6.22 38.57
C SER A 514 21.37 5.66 37.46
N MET A 515 22.61 5.28 37.79
CA MET A 515 23.54 4.67 36.83
C MET A 515 23.04 3.30 36.32
N GLU A 516 22.30 2.55 37.13
CA GLU A 516 21.65 1.31 36.67
C GLU A 516 20.52 1.60 35.69
N PHE A 517 19.76 2.68 35.92
CA PHE A 517 18.72 3.11 35.01
C PHE A 517 19.30 3.58 33.67
N ASP A 518 20.37 4.37 33.67
CA ASP A 518 21.04 4.80 32.43
C ASP A 518 21.55 3.60 31.60
N LYS A 519 22.09 2.57 32.26
CA LYS A 519 22.48 1.31 31.58
C LYS A 519 21.29 0.57 30.95
N ILE A 520 20.11 0.63 31.56
CA ILE A 520 18.89 0.04 30.99
C ILE A 520 18.48 0.81 29.74
N LEU A 521 18.58 2.15 29.77
CA LEU A 521 18.29 3.00 28.61
C LEU A 521 19.25 2.71 27.45
N ASP A 522 20.56 2.65 27.72
CA ASP A 522 21.59 2.34 26.72
C ASP A 522 21.39 0.95 26.09
N ALA A 523 20.90 -0.02 26.87
CA ALA A 523 20.68 -1.38 26.39
C ALA A 523 19.50 -1.49 25.40
N GLY A 524 18.56 -0.54 25.41
CA GLY A 524 17.42 -0.50 24.48
C GLY A 524 16.51 -1.74 24.51
N LYS A 525 16.46 -2.46 25.64
CA LYS A 525 15.68 -3.70 25.80
C LYS A 525 14.56 -3.52 26.82
N PRO A 526 13.40 -4.21 26.65
CA PRO A 526 12.30 -4.10 27.60
C PRO A 526 12.70 -4.68 28.97
N VAL A 527 12.35 -3.97 30.04
CA VAL A 527 12.56 -4.35 31.44
C VAL A 527 11.31 -3.99 32.24
N ILE A 528 10.95 -4.80 33.23
CA ILE A 528 9.96 -4.45 34.26
C ILE A 528 10.71 -3.97 35.49
N LEU A 529 10.48 -2.72 35.89
CA LEU A 529 11.03 -2.19 37.13
C LEU A 529 10.15 -2.62 38.31
N GLU A 530 10.75 -3.21 39.34
CA GLU A 530 10.05 -3.66 40.54
C GLU A 530 10.48 -2.87 41.78
N GLY A 531 9.53 -2.65 42.69
CA GLY A 531 9.80 -2.00 43.97
C GLY A 531 10.14 -0.52 43.86
N VAL A 532 9.83 0.12 42.73
CA VAL A 532 9.96 1.57 42.54
C VAL A 532 8.91 2.26 43.40
N ASP A 533 9.35 3.11 44.32
CA ASP A 533 8.45 3.97 45.09
C ASP A 533 7.99 5.12 44.20
N ILE A 534 6.73 5.06 43.76
CA ILE A 534 6.11 6.09 42.93
C ILE A 534 5.20 7.05 43.70
N GLY A 535 5.30 7.03 45.04
CA GLY A 535 4.51 7.85 45.94
C GLY A 535 3.21 7.19 46.44
N VAL A 536 2.47 7.96 47.24
CA VAL A 536 1.24 7.53 47.91
C VAL A 536 0.06 7.33 46.96
N CYS A 537 0.17 7.76 45.70
CA CYS A 537 -0.82 7.55 44.65
C CYS A 537 -1.23 6.08 44.50
N THR A 538 -0.32 5.14 44.80
CA THR A 538 -0.58 3.68 44.76
C THR A 538 -1.60 3.19 45.79
N LYS A 539 -1.89 3.99 46.82
CA LYS A 539 -2.82 3.66 47.91
C LYS A 539 -3.96 4.65 48.02
N GLU A 540 -3.67 5.94 47.83
CA GLU A 540 -4.62 7.02 48.09
C GLU A 540 -5.58 7.30 46.92
N TRP A 541 -5.19 7.02 45.67
CA TRP A 541 -6.01 7.33 44.47
C TRP A 541 -7.19 6.36 44.29
N THR A 542 -8.12 6.41 45.24
CA THR A 542 -9.46 5.83 45.15
C THR A 542 -10.41 6.78 44.41
N SER A 543 -11.54 6.26 43.93
CA SER A 543 -12.58 7.07 43.28
C SER A 543 -13.03 8.24 44.17
N ASP A 544 -13.30 7.98 45.45
CA ASP A 544 -13.73 8.99 46.42
C ASP A 544 -12.64 10.05 46.69
N TYR A 545 -11.39 9.63 46.84
CA TYR A 545 -10.27 10.55 47.03
C TYR A 545 -10.08 11.46 45.81
N LEU A 546 -10.12 10.89 44.61
CA LEU A 546 -9.95 11.66 43.37
C LEU A 546 -11.12 12.65 43.17
N LYS A 547 -12.36 12.27 43.50
CA LYS A 547 -13.52 13.17 43.49
C LYS A 547 -13.35 14.35 44.43
N ASP A 548 -12.86 14.12 45.66
CA ASP A 548 -12.58 15.17 46.64
C ASP A 548 -11.47 16.11 46.16
N LYS A 549 -10.35 15.56 45.69
CA LYS A 549 -9.16 16.37 45.37
C LYS A 549 -9.21 17.08 44.03
N VAL A 550 -9.77 16.46 42.99
CA VAL A 550 -9.76 17.03 41.61
C VAL A 550 -10.93 18.00 41.38
N ASP A 551 -11.91 18.00 42.30
CA ASP A 551 -13.25 18.57 42.15
C ASP A 551 -14.15 17.69 41.27
N ALA A 552 -15.21 17.14 41.86
CA ALA A 552 -16.18 16.28 41.19
C ALA A 552 -16.95 17.03 40.08
N ASP A 553 -17.12 18.34 40.20
CA ASP A 553 -17.84 19.16 39.21
C ASP A 553 -16.95 19.62 38.04
N ARG A 554 -15.64 19.37 38.10
CA ARG A 554 -14.70 19.72 37.02
C ARG A 554 -15.10 19.01 35.72
N GLU A 555 -15.23 19.77 34.64
CA GLU A 555 -15.46 19.20 33.31
C GLU A 555 -14.19 18.54 32.74
N VAL A 556 -14.35 17.33 32.23
CA VAL A 556 -13.30 16.56 31.56
C VAL A 556 -13.79 15.99 30.24
N ILE A 557 -12.86 15.81 29.29
CA ILE A 557 -13.13 15.15 28.02
C ILE A 557 -12.77 13.67 28.16
N VAL A 558 -13.70 12.79 27.79
CA VAL A 558 -13.52 11.34 27.84
C VAL A 558 -13.72 10.72 26.46
N HIS A 559 -13.01 9.63 26.18
CA HIS A 559 -13.34 8.75 25.08
C HIS A 559 -14.38 7.74 25.56
N GLU A 560 -15.51 7.68 24.87
CA GLU A 560 -16.58 6.72 25.13
C GLU A 560 -16.63 5.70 23.99
N ALA A 561 -16.42 4.42 24.32
CA ALA A 561 -16.40 3.33 23.34
C ALA A 561 -17.55 2.35 23.53
N SER A 562 -18.03 1.76 22.44
CA SER A 562 -19.03 0.67 22.50
C SER A 562 -18.39 -0.71 22.79
N THR A 563 -17.08 -0.85 22.54
CA THR A 563 -16.31 -2.08 22.71
C THR A 563 -15.17 -1.89 23.69
N GLU A 564 -14.72 -2.97 24.32
CA GLU A 564 -13.53 -2.94 25.21
C GLU A 564 -12.28 -2.53 24.44
N HIS A 565 -12.17 -2.84 23.14
CA HIS A 565 -10.97 -2.49 22.36
C HIS A 565 -11.12 -1.12 21.71
N MET A 566 -10.48 -0.09 22.28
CA MET A 566 -10.38 1.24 21.68
C MET A 566 -9.30 1.24 20.59
N ASN A 567 -9.67 1.70 19.40
CA ASN A 567 -8.80 1.80 18.23
C ASN A 567 -8.81 3.24 17.72
N PHE A 568 -7.67 3.92 17.90
CA PHE A 568 -7.47 5.32 17.50
C PHE A 568 -7.34 5.49 15.98
N SER A 569 -6.97 4.44 15.25
CA SER A 569 -6.93 4.45 13.78
C SER A 569 -8.34 4.40 13.19
N SER A 570 -9.20 3.50 13.68
CA SER A 570 -10.59 3.40 13.23
C SER A 570 -11.53 4.37 13.95
N LYS A 571 -11.06 5.06 15.00
CA LYS A 571 -11.83 5.98 15.86
C LYS A 571 -13.19 5.40 16.28
N ASN A 572 -13.19 4.21 16.85
CA ASN A 572 -14.41 3.53 17.31
C ASN A 572 -14.94 4.04 18.67
N PHE A 573 -14.69 5.31 18.97
CA PHE A 573 -15.09 6.00 20.19
C PHE A 573 -15.44 7.46 19.89
N THR A 574 -16.22 8.08 20.77
CA THR A 574 -16.63 9.49 20.68
C THR A 574 -15.97 10.31 21.79
N TYR A 575 -15.83 11.62 21.56
CA TYR A 575 -15.40 12.56 22.59
C TYR A 575 -16.63 13.10 23.31
N VAL A 576 -16.68 12.93 24.62
CA VAL A 576 -17.80 13.40 25.45
C VAL A 576 -17.24 14.25 26.58
N THR A 577 -17.85 15.41 26.82
CA THR A 577 -17.57 16.21 28.02
C THR A 577 -18.44 15.69 29.16
N LYS A 578 -17.84 15.36 30.30
CA LYS A 578 -18.53 14.89 31.51
C LYS A 578 -17.97 15.61 32.73
N LYS A 579 -18.73 15.64 33.82
CA LYS A 579 -18.19 15.98 35.14
C LYS A 579 -17.26 14.86 35.61
N PHE A 580 -16.17 15.21 36.29
CA PHE A 580 -15.16 14.26 36.72
C PHE A 580 -15.72 13.20 37.67
N GLY A 581 -16.65 13.58 38.57
CA GLY A 581 -17.34 12.66 39.45
C GLY A 581 -18.21 11.64 38.72
N ASP A 582 -19.03 12.10 37.77
CA ASP A 582 -19.88 11.23 36.95
C ASP A 582 -19.04 10.23 36.13
N PHE A 583 -17.92 10.70 35.57
CA PHE A 583 -16.97 9.84 34.85
C PHE A 583 -16.43 8.72 35.74
N LEU A 584 -15.99 9.03 36.96
CA LEU A 584 -15.47 8.01 37.89
C LEU A 584 -16.54 7.01 38.31
N ASP A 585 -17.76 7.48 38.61
CA ASP A 585 -18.90 6.60 38.94
C ASP A 585 -19.25 5.65 37.80
N GLU A 586 -19.21 6.13 36.55
CA GLU A 586 -19.47 5.31 35.37
C GLU A 586 -18.35 4.29 35.13
N VAL A 587 -17.09 4.68 35.32
CA VAL A 587 -15.93 3.77 35.24
C VAL A 587 -16.06 2.62 36.25
N GLU A 588 -16.42 2.92 37.50
CA GLU A 588 -16.64 1.91 38.55
C GLU A 588 -17.81 0.97 38.22
N LYS A 589 -18.83 1.45 37.51
CA LYS A 589 -19.94 0.64 37.00
C LYS A 589 -19.58 -0.18 35.76
N GLY A 590 -18.34 -0.10 35.27
CA GLY A 590 -17.85 -0.85 34.12
C GLY A 590 -18.10 -0.17 32.77
N SER A 591 -18.41 1.12 32.75
CA SER A 591 -18.53 1.87 31.49
C SER A 591 -17.18 1.92 30.77
N LYS A 592 -17.22 1.75 29.45
CA LYS A 592 -16.05 1.71 28.57
C LYS A 592 -15.54 3.11 28.25
N LEU A 593 -15.07 3.79 29.30
CA LEU A 593 -14.61 5.17 29.24
C LEU A 593 -13.10 5.25 29.44
N TYR A 594 -12.50 6.27 28.86
CA TYR A 594 -11.09 6.58 29.01
C TYR A 594 -10.87 8.09 29.11
N LEU A 595 -10.17 8.54 30.16
CA LEU A 595 -9.88 9.96 30.37
C LEU A 595 -8.90 10.47 29.31
N ARG A 596 -9.29 11.53 28.60
CA ARG A 596 -8.38 12.25 27.69
C ARG A 596 -7.62 13.31 28.47
N SER A 597 -6.37 13.01 28.83
CA SER A 597 -5.48 13.97 29.50
C SER A 597 -5.09 15.08 28.53
N LEU A 598 -5.40 16.33 28.91
CA LEU A 598 -5.15 17.53 28.12
C LEU A 598 -4.57 18.62 29.02
N SER A 599 -3.72 19.48 28.45
CA SER A 599 -3.28 20.69 29.15
C SER A 599 -4.47 21.57 29.51
N ALA A 600 -4.56 21.96 30.78
CA ALA A 600 -5.60 22.85 31.31
C ALA A 600 -5.47 24.28 30.78
N GLU A 601 -4.25 24.72 30.42
CA GLU A 601 -3.99 26.03 29.83
C GLU A 601 -4.33 26.04 28.34
N LYS A 602 -3.73 25.13 27.56
CA LYS A 602 -3.88 25.08 26.10
C LYS A 602 -3.74 23.67 25.52
N ALA A 603 -4.85 22.94 25.52
CA ALA A 603 -4.95 21.56 25.04
C ALA A 603 -4.42 21.26 23.62
N SER A 604 -4.34 22.25 22.72
CA SER A 604 -3.86 22.08 21.34
C SER A 604 -2.40 22.47 21.12
N GLU A 605 -1.76 23.15 22.08
CA GLU A 605 -0.42 23.73 21.94
C GLU A 605 0.57 23.17 22.97
N LEU A 606 0.09 22.77 24.16
CA LEU A 606 0.94 22.35 25.27
C LEU A 606 0.73 20.86 25.60
N PRO A 607 1.81 20.14 25.97
CA PRO A 607 1.70 18.78 26.49
C PRO A 607 0.94 18.76 27.82
N ALA A 608 0.29 17.64 28.12
CA ALA A 608 -0.30 17.43 29.44
C ALA A 608 0.79 17.34 30.52
N ASP A 609 0.55 17.98 31.65
CA ASP A 609 1.47 18.08 32.79
C ASP A 609 0.67 17.95 34.08
N ILE A 610 0.81 16.82 34.79
CA ILE A 610 0.04 16.54 36.01
C ILE A 610 0.22 17.61 37.10
N VAL A 611 1.37 18.29 37.16
CA VAL A 611 1.63 19.33 38.17
C VAL A 611 0.79 20.57 37.88
N LYS A 612 0.61 20.91 36.60
CA LYS A 612 -0.19 22.06 36.17
C LYS A 612 -1.67 21.73 36.06
N ASP A 613 -1.98 20.56 35.53
CA ASP A 613 -3.33 20.16 35.17
C ASP A 613 -4.10 19.62 36.40
N TYR A 614 -3.39 19.01 37.36
CA TYR A 614 -3.97 18.39 38.56
C TYR A 614 -3.13 18.67 39.83
N PRO A 615 -2.92 19.96 40.20
CA PRO A 615 -2.01 20.34 41.28
C PRO A 615 -2.36 19.70 42.63
N SER A 616 -3.65 19.49 42.91
CA SER A 616 -4.16 18.93 44.16
C SER A 616 -3.80 17.47 44.43
N ILE A 617 -3.46 16.69 43.40
CA ILE A 617 -3.03 15.29 43.50
C ILE A 617 -1.59 15.07 43.00
N SER A 618 -0.96 16.12 42.45
CA SER A 618 0.37 16.02 41.85
C SER A 618 1.44 15.57 42.83
N ALA A 619 1.35 15.96 44.10
CA ALA A 619 2.31 15.59 45.15
C ALA A 619 2.22 14.12 45.56
N ASP A 620 1.11 13.44 45.23
CA ASP A 620 0.88 12.03 45.56
C ASP A 620 1.74 11.10 44.70
N PHE A 621 2.12 11.56 43.50
CA PHE A 621 3.01 10.85 42.58
C PHE A 621 4.41 11.45 42.64
N GLN A 622 5.41 10.61 42.86
CA GLN A 622 6.81 11.02 42.92
C GLN A 622 7.67 10.00 42.18
N LEU A 623 8.74 10.43 41.54
CA LEU A 623 9.74 9.51 41.00
C LEU A 623 10.88 9.39 42.00
N PRO A 624 11.41 8.18 42.25
CA PRO A 624 12.49 8.02 43.19
C PRO A 624 13.80 8.53 42.57
N PRO A 625 14.83 8.81 43.39
CA PRO A 625 16.08 9.43 42.93
C PRO A 625 16.80 8.66 41.80
N GLU A 626 16.61 7.35 41.72
CA GLU A 626 17.14 6.47 40.67
C GLU A 626 16.60 6.83 39.28
N LEU A 627 15.47 7.52 39.20
CA LEU A 627 14.83 7.95 37.96
C LEU A 627 14.93 9.46 37.73
N ALA A 628 15.87 10.15 38.40
CA ALA A 628 16.04 11.59 38.28
C ALA A 628 16.25 12.06 36.83
N SER A 629 16.89 11.26 35.96
CA SER A 629 17.07 11.58 34.55
C SER A 629 15.74 11.68 33.79
N VAL A 630 14.69 10.96 34.24
CA VAL A 630 13.34 11.06 33.68
C VAL A 630 12.74 12.42 33.97
N THR A 631 12.82 12.88 35.22
CA THR A 631 12.30 14.19 35.64
C THR A 631 12.96 15.34 34.88
N HIS A 632 14.27 15.26 34.65
CA HIS A 632 15.00 16.29 33.91
C HIS A 632 14.64 16.36 32.42
N ASN A 633 14.20 15.24 31.83
CA ASN A 633 13.95 15.13 30.39
C ASN A 633 12.47 14.91 30.06
N ALA A 634 11.56 15.06 31.04
CA ALA A 634 10.14 14.81 30.85
C ALA A 634 9.52 15.81 29.86
N HIS A 635 8.91 15.30 28.79
CA HIS A 635 8.14 16.10 27.84
C HIS A 635 6.66 16.25 28.23
N SER A 636 6.06 15.21 28.82
CA SER A 636 4.66 15.20 29.26
C SER A 636 4.44 14.24 30.44
N SER A 637 3.40 14.49 31.24
CA SER A 637 2.98 13.66 32.38
C SER A 637 1.45 13.51 32.43
N PRO A 638 0.85 12.74 31.49
CA PRO A 638 -0.61 12.62 31.41
C PRO A 638 -1.21 11.72 32.50
N LEU A 639 -2.25 12.20 33.19
CA LEU A 639 -3.08 11.38 34.09
C LEU A 639 -4.01 10.47 33.30
N ARG A 640 -3.83 9.14 33.38
CA ARG A 640 -4.68 8.16 32.69
C ARG A 640 -5.62 7.45 33.68
N ILE A 641 -6.92 7.49 33.39
CA ILE A 641 -7.96 6.77 34.13
C ILE A 641 -8.87 6.08 33.11
N SER A 642 -9.26 4.83 33.36
CA SER A 642 -10.06 4.06 32.41
C SER A 642 -10.94 3.03 33.09
N GLY A 643 -12.09 2.74 32.47
CA GLY A 643 -12.88 1.53 32.74
C GLY A 643 -12.30 0.30 32.01
N PRO A 644 -13.11 -0.74 31.72
CA PRO A 644 -12.67 -1.97 31.08
C PRO A 644 -12.42 -1.75 29.58
N VAL A 645 -11.39 -0.97 29.26
CA VAL A 645 -10.99 -0.67 27.88
C VAL A 645 -9.51 -0.94 27.65
N ASN A 646 -9.25 -1.67 26.58
CA ASN A 646 -7.95 -1.93 26.00
C ASN A 646 -7.69 -0.89 24.92
N MET A 647 -6.73 0.01 25.15
CA MET A 647 -6.23 0.85 24.08
C MET A 647 -5.17 0.11 23.28
N TRP A 648 -5.18 0.31 21.97
CA TRP A 648 -3.99 0.02 21.15
C TRP A 648 -2.80 0.84 21.68
N LEU A 649 -1.68 0.18 21.97
CA LEU A 649 -0.44 0.85 22.37
C LEU A 649 0.04 1.73 21.21
N HIS A 650 -0.12 3.05 21.34
CA HIS A 650 0.52 3.99 20.45
C HIS A 650 1.89 4.34 21.05
N TYR A 651 2.96 4.10 20.29
CA TYR A 651 4.29 4.57 20.65
C TYR A 651 4.41 6.02 20.18
N ASP A 652 4.53 6.97 21.10
CA ASP A 652 5.02 8.29 20.74
C ASP A 652 6.52 8.15 20.47
N VAL A 653 6.91 8.35 19.21
CA VAL A 653 8.28 8.18 18.74
C VAL A 653 9.12 9.36 19.23
N SER A 654 9.55 9.29 20.48
CA SER A 654 10.56 10.13 21.12
C SER A 654 11.16 9.33 22.29
N LEU A 655 12.48 9.40 22.44
CA LEU A 655 13.28 8.56 23.35
C LEU A 655 12.66 8.38 24.75
N VAL A 656 12.54 7.10 25.16
CA VAL A 656 12.20 6.59 26.51
C VAL A 656 10.78 6.90 26.99
N LEU A 657 9.89 5.91 26.86
CA LEU A 657 8.56 5.88 27.49
C LEU A 657 8.62 5.06 28.79
N LEU A 658 8.41 5.72 29.93
CA LEU A 658 8.11 5.08 31.21
C LEU A 658 6.59 5.14 31.45
N HIS A 659 5.93 3.99 31.38
CA HIS A 659 4.52 3.85 31.71
C HIS A 659 4.36 3.33 33.14
N TYR A 660 3.75 4.14 34.01
CA TYR A 660 3.26 3.67 35.31
C TYR A 660 1.79 3.33 35.19
N HIS A 661 1.46 2.06 35.45
CA HIS A 661 0.07 1.63 35.54
C HIS A 661 -0.27 1.37 37.00
N VAL A 662 -0.91 2.35 37.65
CA VAL A 662 -1.56 2.14 38.94
C VAL A 662 -2.94 1.58 38.63
N GLN A 663 -3.06 0.26 38.62
CA GLN A 663 -4.36 -0.38 38.55
C GLN A 663 -4.97 -0.30 39.95
N ALA A 664 -5.83 0.70 40.20
CA ALA A 664 -6.71 0.66 41.35
C ALA A 664 -7.53 -0.63 41.22
N LYS A 665 -7.32 -1.58 42.13
CA LYS A 665 -8.23 -2.70 42.26
C LYS A 665 -9.55 -2.14 42.77
N CYS A 666 -10.52 -1.96 41.87
CA CYS A 666 -11.92 -2.02 42.24
C CYS A 666 -12.33 -3.49 42.33
#